data_AF-A0AAV9U051-F1
#
_entry.id   AF-A0AAV9U051-F1
#
_cell.length_a   1.000
_cell.length_b   1.000
_cell.length_c   1.000
_cell.angle_alpha   90.00
_cell.angle_beta   90.00
_cell.angle_gamma   90.00
#
_symmetry.space_group_name_H-M   'P 1'
#
loop_
_entity.id
_entity.type
_entity.pdbx_description
1 polymer ?
#
loop_
_entity_poly.entity_id
_entity_poly.type
_entity_poly.pdbx_seq_one_letter_code
_entity_poly.pdbx_strand_id
1 'polypeptide(L)'
;MASRHIVNLVQRHSLVRKTAACTPYTTNSTAIFTSKANLKPPKKQNQLRKQSTATAAVISTPLGFVSFPEPSITRPSSILPAQVPYIEPPNITAPHVEPDQKPLNLIEDSRLVGMTGGQIIVDMVLRHDVKHIFSFPGGAILPIMDALYQCEGVEVILPRHEQCAGHMAEGYSRASGKPGVVLVTSGPGATNIITPLQDALSDGIPLVVICGQVSTTVMGTDSFQEADIIGISKPCTKWNYQIKNIRELPRRINEAFEIAMSGRPGPVLLDIPKDVAASILKQPVPTQATVPKIERLPTKNSISIKNVLHHNLLQQIALQKREDLRAAIQRSAGLINIAKKPIIYAGQGILAKPEGPILLRELAEKAQIPVTTTLQGLGCFDELDDKSLHMLGMHGTAYANAAIQEADLVIALGARFDDRATGVAEKFAPAAKKAASEKIGGIIHFEIQPKNINKVVHVTEAVVGDVSTNLALLLPLVDEVSSRPIWMGRIMELKQRFPISHFDRAPASGLINPQVVVEELSRLVESYKDNVIITTGVGQHQMWAAQHYRWRYPRTIITSGGLGTMGFGLPSAIGAKLSQPEKVVIDIDGDASFQMTLMELKTAALYNIGVKIIVMNNDEQGMVSQWQSMFYQNRFMLNQQGNPDFVKVAEGMGIKAIRVSRPDQLKTGLKTLLEYDGPILLDIVTDNKVDLLPMVPAGKALDECVVYQEGLHRYGNLDLRSQSLRSGLDGHQ
;
A
#
# COMPACT_ATOMS: atom_id res chain seq x y z
N MET A 1 51.95 -13.52 -21.42
CA MET A 1 50.78 -13.94 -22.22
C MET A 1 49.57 -13.34 -21.49
N ALA A 2 48.94 -12.26 -21.96
CA ALA A 2 48.25 -12.06 -23.25
C ALA A 2 47.00 -12.96 -23.33
N SER A 3 45.78 -12.49 -23.07
CA SER A 3 44.99 -11.48 -23.82
C SER A 3 44.32 -12.05 -25.09
N ARG A 4 43.10 -12.59 -24.90
CA ARG A 4 42.00 -12.91 -25.86
C ARG A 4 40.85 -13.48 -24.99
N HIS A 5 39.57 -13.14 -25.14
CA HIS A 5 38.89 -12.26 -26.10
C HIS A 5 37.95 -11.25 -25.39
N ILE A 6 38.00 -9.98 -25.78
CA ILE A 6 36.90 -9.01 -25.64
C ILE A 6 36.76 -8.27 -26.97
N VAL A 7 36.03 -8.88 -27.92
CA VAL A 7 35.52 -8.26 -29.16
C VAL A 7 34.23 -9.01 -29.54
N ASN A 8 33.26 -8.32 -30.17
CA ASN A 8 31.97 -8.82 -30.68
C ASN A 8 30.74 -8.77 -29.75
N LEU A 9 30.35 -7.59 -29.27
CA LEU A 9 28.92 -7.31 -29.02
C LEU A 9 28.46 -5.85 -29.27
N VAL A 10 29.18 -5.07 -30.09
CA VAL A 10 28.83 -3.67 -30.40
C VAL A 10 28.92 -3.39 -31.91
N GLN A 11 28.07 -4.05 -32.72
CA GLN A 11 27.90 -3.67 -34.14
C GLN A 11 26.62 -4.20 -34.86
N ARG A 12 25.44 -4.20 -34.20
CA ARG A 12 24.16 -4.59 -34.84
C ARG A 12 22.93 -3.73 -34.47
N HIS A 13 23.05 -2.41 -34.50
CA HIS A 13 21.87 -1.51 -34.63
C HIS A 13 22.15 -0.29 -35.52
N SER A 14 22.24 -0.53 -36.83
CA SER A 14 22.03 0.49 -37.87
C SER A 14 21.47 -0.18 -39.13
N LEU A 15 20.74 0.57 -39.96
CA LEU A 15 20.21 0.16 -41.27
C LEU A 15 19.18 -0.99 -41.28
N VAL A 16 17.93 -0.69 -40.92
CA VAL A 16 16.81 -0.85 -41.88
C VAL A 16 15.84 0.34 -41.75
N ARG A 17 15.98 1.34 -42.63
CA ARG A 17 14.86 2.18 -43.07
C ARG A 17 14.68 1.93 -44.56
N LYS A 18 13.58 1.29 -44.96
CA LYS A 18 13.10 1.30 -46.35
C LYS A 18 11.61 1.62 -46.38
N THR A 19 11.28 2.52 -47.27
CA THR A 19 9.93 3.01 -47.55
C THR A 19 9.04 1.92 -48.15
N ALA A 20 7.82 1.79 -47.66
CA ALA A 20 6.71 1.22 -48.41
C ALA A 20 5.80 2.37 -48.85
N ALA A 21 5.47 2.46 -50.14
CA ALA A 21 4.65 3.54 -50.70
C ALA A 21 3.18 3.11 -50.79
N CYS A 22 2.27 4.08 -50.65
CA CYS A 22 0.86 3.87 -50.95
C CYS A 22 0.61 3.89 -52.47
N THR A 23 -0.14 2.91 -52.97
CA THR A 23 -0.84 2.99 -54.27
C THR A 23 -2.27 2.46 -54.10
N PRO A 24 -3.29 3.14 -54.65
CA PRO A 24 -4.69 2.73 -54.49
C PRO A 24 -5.09 1.67 -55.50
N TYR A 25 -6.17 0.93 -55.21
CA TYR A 25 -6.91 0.15 -56.19
C TYR A 25 -8.41 0.40 -56.08
N THR A 26 -9.01 0.80 -57.20
CA THR A 26 -10.45 0.98 -57.40
C THR A 26 -10.98 -0.07 -58.37
N THR A 27 -12.12 -0.68 -58.08
CA THR A 27 -12.92 -1.39 -59.09
C THR A 27 -14.42 -1.14 -58.88
N ASN A 28 -15.12 -0.88 -59.99
CA ASN A 28 -16.59 -0.88 -60.06
C ASN A 28 -17.08 -2.25 -60.55
N SER A 29 -18.32 -2.63 -60.24
CA SER A 29 -19.32 -3.10 -61.24
C SER A 29 -20.62 -3.60 -60.59
N THR A 30 -21.66 -3.78 -61.40
CA THR A 30 -23.06 -3.90 -60.99
C THR A 30 -23.73 -5.25 -61.25
N ALA A 31 -24.40 -5.78 -60.21
CA ALA A 31 -25.77 -6.32 -60.23
C ALA A 31 -26.11 -7.69 -60.88
N ILE A 32 -27.38 -8.10 -60.62
CA ILE A 32 -28.28 -9.06 -61.30
C ILE A 32 -28.49 -10.48 -60.66
N PHE A 33 -29.67 -10.63 -60.01
CA PHE A 33 -30.57 -11.82 -59.88
C PHE A 33 -30.00 -13.16 -59.31
N THR A 34 -30.76 -14.12 -58.75
CA THR A 34 -32.18 -14.54 -58.88
C THR A 34 -32.82 -14.99 -57.54
N SER A 35 -34.12 -15.29 -57.55
CA SER A 35 -34.94 -15.73 -56.40
C SER A 35 -35.26 -17.23 -56.35
N LYS A 36 -35.58 -17.77 -55.15
CA LYS A 36 -36.60 -18.83 -54.94
C LYS A 36 -37.15 -18.79 -53.50
N ALA A 37 -38.31 -19.44 -53.25
CA ALA A 37 -39.22 -19.10 -52.15
C ALA A 37 -39.90 -20.32 -51.46
N ASN A 38 -40.86 -20.03 -50.56
CA ASN A 38 -41.73 -20.90 -49.75
C ASN A 38 -41.21 -21.19 -48.32
N LEU A 39 -42.02 -21.32 -47.24
CA LEU A 39 -43.49 -21.59 -47.15
C LEU A 39 -44.30 -20.60 -46.25
N LYS A 40 -45.58 -20.94 -45.99
CA LYS A 40 -46.71 -20.05 -45.58
C LYS A 40 -47.03 -19.98 -44.06
N PRO A 41 -47.74 -18.93 -43.59
CA PRO A 41 -48.55 -18.87 -42.35
C PRO A 41 -50.03 -19.27 -42.66
N PRO A 42 -51.12 -18.91 -41.91
CA PRO A 42 -51.29 -18.30 -40.56
C PRO A 42 -52.40 -18.97 -39.66
N LYS A 43 -52.65 -18.45 -38.44
CA LYS A 43 -53.99 -18.04 -37.91
C LYS A 43 -53.96 -17.45 -36.48
N LYS A 44 -55.07 -16.81 -36.05
CA LYS A 44 -55.31 -16.15 -34.74
C LYS A 44 -56.46 -16.84 -33.97
N GLN A 45 -56.48 -16.73 -32.63
CA GLN A 45 -57.55 -16.02 -31.88
C GLN A 45 -57.34 -16.02 -30.34
N ASN A 46 -57.77 -14.92 -29.69
CA ASN A 46 -58.47 -14.77 -28.37
C ASN A 46 -58.10 -15.70 -27.19
N GLN A 47 -58.06 -15.29 -25.90
CA GLN A 47 -58.40 -14.06 -25.15
C GLN A 47 -57.82 -14.23 -23.70
N LEU A 48 -57.99 -13.41 -22.62
CA LEU A 48 -58.74 -12.18 -22.30
C LEU A 48 -58.05 -11.49 -21.08
N ARG A 49 -57.90 -10.14 -21.05
CA ARG A 49 -57.92 -9.36 -19.79
C ARG A 49 -58.19 -7.86 -20.05
N LYS A 50 -58.71 -7.17 -19.02
CA LYS A 50 -59.33 -5.83 -19.14
C LYS A 50 -58.31 -4.68 -19.05
N GLN A 51 -58.57 -3.59 -19.76
CA GLN A 51 -58.01 -2.28 -19.46
C GLN A 51 -58.77 -1.62 -18.31
N SER A 52 -58.07 -0.77 -17.54
CA SER A 52 -58.68 0.26 -16.69
C SER A 52 -57.76 1.48 -16.71
N THR A 53 -58.12 2.49 -17.51
CA THR A 53 -57.47 3.80 -17.51
C THR A 53 -58.00 4.63 -16.34
N ALA A 54 -57.09 5.23 -15.56
CA ALA A 54 -57.42 6.23 -14.56
C ALA A 54 -56.33 7.30 -14.52
N THR A 55 -56.64 8.49 -15.00
CA THR A 55 -55.82 9.69 -14.80
C THR A 55 -55.96 10.16 -13.35
N ALA A 56 -54.84 10.44 -12.69
CA ALA A 56 -54.83 11.12 -11.39
C ALA A 56 -54.48 12.61 -11.62
N ALA A 57 -55.38 13.50 -11.19
CA ALA A 57 -55.19 14.95 -11.35
C ALA A 57 -54.32 15.52 -10.21
N VAL A 58 -53.53 16.56 -10.52
CA VAL A 58 -52.85 17.38 -9.52
C VAL A 58 -53.90 18.27 -8.85
N ILE A 59 -54.22 18.00 -7.59
CA ILE A 59 -55.04 18.88 -6.75
C ILE A 59 -54.11 19.80 -5.96
N SER A 60 -54.39 21.10 -5.99
CA SER A 60 -53.74 22.10 -5.15
C SER A 60 -54.78 22.80 -4.27
N THR A 61 -54.49 22.91 -2.99
CA THR A 61 -55.17 23.76 -1.99
C THR A 61 -54.23 23.90 -0.77
N PRO A 62 -54.35 24.97 0.06
CA PRO A 62 -53.14 25.63 0.56
C PRO A 62 -52.93 25.65 2.09
N LEU A 63 -51.72 26.12 2.46
CA LEU A 63 -51.37 26.86 3.68
C LEU A 63 -51.70 26.22 5.06
N GLY A 64 -50.63 25.74 5.71
CA GLY A 64 -50.64 25.31 7.11
C GLY A 64 -49.24 25.28 7.72
N PHE A 65 -48.55 26.43 7.77
CA PHE A 65 -47.23 26.52 8.42
C PHE A 65 -47.38 26.41 9.95
N VAL A 66 -47.00 25.25 10.51
CA VAL A 66 -46.82 25.08 11.96
C VAL A 66 -45.41 25.50 12.33
N SER A 67 -45.29 26.62 13.05
CA SER A 67 -44.01 27.11 13.56
C SER A 67 -43.57 26.34 14.82
N PHE A 68 -42.37 25.76 14.77
CA PHE A 68 -41.65 25.35 15.98
C PHE A 68 -40.66 26.47 16.37
N PRO A 69 -40.51 26.80 17.66
CA PRO A 69 -39.71 27.96 18.09
C PRO A 69 -38.21 27.69 18.01
N GLU A 70 -37.45 28.68 17.54
CA GLU A 70 -35.99 28.69 17.65
C GLU A 70 -35.54 28.86 19.12
N PRO A 71 -34.41 28.27 19.53
CA PRO A 71 -33.81 28.53 20.84
C PRO A 71 -33.22 29.94 20.90
N SER A 72 -33.85 30.82 21.68
CA SER A 72 -33.50 32.24 21.80
C SER A 72 -32.20 32.48 22.60
N ILE A 73 -31.04 32.40 21.93
CA ILE A 73 -29.76 32.83 22.50
C ILE A 73 -29.69 34.36 22.50
N THR A 74 -30.08 34.97 23.61
CA THR A 74 -29.90 36.41 23.86
C THR A 74 -28.42 36.76 23.92
N ARG A 75 -27.95 37.65 23.03
CA ARG A 75 -26.63 38.27 23.18
C ARG A 75 -26.63 39.18 24.41
N PRO A 76 -25.69 39.04 25.35
CA PRO A 76 -25.43 40.06 26.36
C PRO A 76 -24.98 41.36 25.69
N SER A 77 -25.35 42.49 26.27
CA SER A 77 -24.88 43.81 25.84
C SER A 77 -23.39 44.00 26.15
N SER A 78 -22.67 44.69 25.26
CA SER A 78 -21.26 44.99 25.43
C SER A 78 -21.04 46.08 26.48
N ILE A 79 -20.74 45.69 27.72
CA ILE A 79 -20.23 46.59 28.75
C ILE A 79 -18.73 46.79 28.51
N LEU A 80 -18.32 48.04 28.26
CA LEU A 80 -16.91 48.42 28.12
C LEU A 80 -16.21 48.38 29.49
N PRO A 81 -15.09 47.65 29.65
CA PRO A 81 -14.18 47.84 30.78
C PRO A 81 -13.55 49.23 30.72
N ALA A 82 -13.35 49.87 31.88
CA ALA A 82 -12.67 51.16 31.95
C ALA A 82 -11.19 51.04 31.52
N GLN A 83 -10.64 52.11 30.93
CA GLN A 83 -9.24 52.19 30.55
C GLN A 83 -8.35 52.16 31.81
N VAL A 84 -7.43 51.20 31.86
CA VAL A 84 -6.32 51.19 32.83
C VAL A 84 -5.14 51.96 32.20
N PRO A 85 -4.51 52.92 32.90
CA PRO A 85 -3.36 53.64 32.35
C PRO A 85 -2.18 52.71 32.05
N TYR A 86 -1.62 52.82 30.85
CA TYR A 86 -0.37 52.16 30.49
C TYR A 86 0.80 52.91 31.14
N ILE A 87 1.60 52.23 31.94
CA ILE A 87 2.83 52.77 32.54
C ILE A 87 4.01 52.19 31.77
N GLU A 88 4.85 53.06 31.19
CA GLU A 88 6.05 52.63 30.48
C GLU A 88 7.09 52.03 31.46
N PRO A 89 7.73 50.89 31.12
CA PRO A 89 8.83 50.36 31.91
C PRO A 89 10.10 51.22 31.74
N PRO A 90 10.96 51.32 32.78
CA PRO A 90 12.13 52.19 32.75
C PRO A 90 13.16 51.75 31.70
N ASN A 91 13.73 52.74 31.02
CA ASN A 91 14.61 52.54 29.87
C ASN A 91 16.02 52.09 30.31
N ILE A 92 16.33 50.81 30.21
CA ILE A 92 17.66 50.24 30.51
C ILE A 92 18.42 50.01 29.21
N THR A 93 19.31 50.94 28.86
CA THR A 93 20.17 50.85 27.68
C THR A 93 21.28 49.82 27.88
N ALA A 94 21.07 48.59 27.40
CA ALA A 94 22.16 47.65 27.15
C ALA A 94 23.05 48.16 25.99
N PRO A 95 24.37 47.89 25.99
CA PRO A 95 25.25 48.35 24.92
C PRO A 95 24.90 47.69 23.58
N HIS A 96 24.80 48.50 22.52
CA HIS A 96 24.65 48.00 21.15
C HIS A 96 25.90 47.21 20.73
N VAL A 97 25.78 45.89 20.70
CA VAL A 97 26.61 45.04 19.86
C VAL A 97 25.86 44.91 18.54
N GLU A 98 26.36 45.58 17.49
CA GLU A 98 25.86 45.34 16.14
C GLU A 98 26.17 43.88 15.75
N PRO A 99 25.18 43.09 15.28
CA PRO A 99 25.48 41.81 14.68
C PRO A 99 26.15 42.06 13.33
N ASP A 100 27.48 41.89 13.24
CA ASP A 100 28.23 41.77 11.96
C ASP A 100 27.88 40.43 11.25
N GLN A 101 26.58 40.23 11.03
CA GLN A 101 26.07 39.26 10.06
C GLN A 101 26.28 39.84 8.68
N LYS A 102 27.53 39.77 8.21
CA LYS A 102 27.81 39.69 6.77
C LYS A 102 26.81 38.70 6.17
N PRO A 103 26.10 39.05 5.09
CA PRO A 103 25.19 38.11 4.45
C PRO A 103 25.99 36.84 4.14
N LEU A 104 25.47 35.67 4.54
CA LEU A 104 26.06 34.42 4.06
C LEU A 104 26.05 34.50 2.54
N ASN A 105 27.24 34.45 1.93
CA ASN A 105 27.37 34.36 0.48
C ASN A 105 26.72 33.06 0.04
N LEU A 106 25.44 33.12 -0.32
CA LEU A 106 24.67 32.01 -0.86
C LEU A 106 25.34 31.63 -2.16
N ILE A 107 26.15 30.56 -2.11
CA ILE A 107 26.89 30.06 -3.28
C ILE A 107 25.86 29.80 -4.37
N GLU A 108 25.89 30.59 -5.44
CA GLU A 108 24.94 30.46 -6.53
C GLU A 108 25.35 29.35 -7.51
N ASP A 109 24.39 28.53 -7.92
CA ASP A 109 24.55 27.52 -8.95
C ASP A 109 24.05 28.07 -10.29
N SER A 110 24.99 28.30 -11.21
CA SER A 110 24.74 28.75 -12.58
C SER A 110 24.56 27.60 -13.58
N ARG A 111 24.78 26.33 -13.19
CA ARG A 111 24.76 25.17 -14.12
C ARG A 111 23.40 24.89 -14.75
N LEU A 112 22.32 25.40 -14.16
CA LEU A 112 20.95 25.30 -14.69
C LEU A 112 20.56 26.49 -15.58
N VAL A 113 21.38 27.54 -15.66
CA VAL A 113 21.04 28.74 -16.45
C VAL A 113 21.08 28.41 -17.94
N GLY A 114 20.04 28.80 -18.67
CA GLY A 114 19.82 28.44 -20.07
C GLY A 114 18.98 27.18 -20.28
N MET A 115 18.76 26.35 -19.24
CA MET A 115 17.85 25.20 -19.33
C MET A 115 16.37 25.62 -19.30
N THR A 116 15.51 24.81 -19.92
CA THR A 116 14.05 24.90 -19.74
C THR A 116 13.62 24.34 -18.38
N GLY A 117 12.40 24.68 -17.93
CA GLY A 117 11.81 24.09 -16.72
C GLY A 117 11.70 22.57 -16.82
N GLY A 118 11.38 22.02 -17.99
CA GLY A 118 11.39 20.58 -18.25
C GLY A 118 12.77 19.95 -18.11
N GLN A 119 13.81 20.55 -18.69
CA GLN A 119 15.20 20.09 -18.55
C GLN A 119 15.67 20.13 -17.08
N ILE A 120 15.31 21.18 -16.33
CA ILE A 120 15.60 21.28 -14.88
C ILE A 120 14.91 20.17 -14.09
N ILE A 121 13.66 19.83 -14.42
CA ILE A 121 12.94 18.74 -13.74
C ILE A 121 13.64 17.39 -14.00
N VAL A 122 14.07 17.14 -15.23
CA VAL A 122 14.81 15.91 -15.60
C VAL A 122 16.18 15.83 -14.92
N ASP A 123 16.98 16.90 -14.96
CA ASP A 123 18.28 16.98 -14.27
C ASP A 123 18.12 16.74 -12.75
N MET A 124 17.12 17.35 -12.11
CA MET A 124 16.88 17.14 -10.68
C MET A 124 16.41 15.72 -10.37
N VAL A 125 15.58 15.11 -11.22
CA VAL A 125 15.16 13.70 -11.08
C VAL A 125 16.35 12.75 -11.21
N LEU A 126 17.28 12.99 -12.14
CA LEU A 126 18.57 12.27 -12.22
C LEU A 126 19.39 12.42 -10.93
N ARG A 127 19.49 13.64 -10.37
CA ARG A 127 20.21 13.90 -9.10
C ARG A 127 19.62 13.16 -7.89
N HIS A 128 18.35 12.74 -7.94
CA HIS A 128 17.70 11.91 -6.90
C HIS A 128 17.89 10.39 -7.09
N ASP A 129 18.83 9.96 -7.94
CA ASP A 129 19.09 8.55 -8.28
C ASP A 129 17.85 7.78 -8.80
N VAL A 130 16.92 8.48 -9.47
CA VAL A 130 15.70 7.91 -10.06
C VAL A 130 16.05 7.21 -11.37
N LYS A 131 15.52 6.00 -11.56
CA LYS A 131 15.78 5.17 -12.75
C LYS A 131 14.57 4.93 -13.64
N HIS A 132 13.37 4.97 -13.07
CA HIS A 132 12.11 4.76 -13.79
C HIS A 132 11.12 5.88 -13.43
N ILE A 133 10.37 6.34 -14.43
CA ILE A 133 9.20 7.20 -14.23
C ILE A 133 8.00 6.50 -14.86
N PHE A 134 6.92 6.38 -14.09
CA PHE A 134 5.65 5.84 -14.59
C PHE A 134 4.81 7.01 -15.12
N SER A 135 4.53 7.03 -16.42
CA SER A 135 4.08 8.25 -17.08
C SER A 135 3.03 8.05 -18.17
N PHE A 136 2.06 8.97 -18.22
CA PHE A 136 1.11 9.08 -19.33
C PHE A 136 1.18 10.50 -19.92
N PRO A 137 1.44 10.65 -21.24
CA PRO A 137 1.68 11.96 -21.85
C PRO A 137 0.38 12.74 -22.09
N GLY A 138 0.48 14.07 -22.12
CA GLY A 138 -0.63 14.94 -22.51
C GLY A 138 -0.24 16.40 -22.65
N GLY A 139 -1.17 17.24 -23.13
CA GLY A 139 -0.89 18.57 -23.68
C GLY A 139 -0.25 19.58 -22.73
N ALA A 140 -0.43 19.42 -21.41
CA ALA A 140 0.19 20.25 -20.38
C ALA A 140 1.65 19.85 -20.09
N ILE A 141 1.94 18.55 -20.09
CA ILE A 141 3.23 18.00 -19.62
C ILE A 141 4.28 17.82 -20.73
N LEU A 142 3.94 18.11 -21.99
CA LEU A 142 4.83 17.99 -23.16
C LEU A 142 6.24 18.61 -22.99
N PRO A 143 6.44 19.79 -22.35
CA PRO A 143 7.79 20.34 -22.18
C PRO A 143 8.72 19.46 -21.31
N ILE A 144 8.17 18.60 -20.45
CA ILE A 144 8.94 17.62 -19.68
C ILE A 144 9.13 16.33 -20.49
N MET A 145 8.13 15.92 -21.27
CA MET A 145 8.25 14.74 -22.15
C MET A 145 9.33 14.93 -23.23
N ASP A 146 9.46 16.14 -23.80
CA ASP A 146 10.52 16.48 -24.75
C ASP A 146 11.92 16.45 -24.10
N ALA A 147 12.04 16.96 -22.87
CA ALA A 147 13.28 16.87 -22.10
C ALA A 147 13.64 15.41 -21.73
N LEU A 148 12.65 14.56 -21.41
CA LEU A 148 12.85 13.14 -21.16
C LEU A 148 13.24 12.37 -22.43
N TYR A 149 12.69 12.74 -23.60
CA TYR A 149 13.08 12.13 -24.88
C TYR A 149 14.55 12.36 -25.23
N GLN A 150 15.14 13.46 -24.73
CA GLN A 150 16.54 13.82 -24.88
C GLN A 150 17.44 13.27 -23.74
N CYS A 151 16.87 12.54 -22.78
CA CYS A 151 17.56 12.09 -21.57
C CYS A 151 18.06 10.65 -21.69
N GLU A 152 19.35 10.43 -21.47
CA GLU A 152 19.89 9.10 -21.16
C GLU A 152 19.82 8.85 -19.64
N GLY A 153 19.57 7.60 -19.22
CA GLY A 153 19.67 7.18 -17.81
C GLY A 153 18.35 7.06 -17.02
N VAL A 154 17.21 7.52 -17.57
CA VAL A 154 15.87 7.32 -17.00
C VAL A 154 14.98 6.57 -17.99
N GLU A 155 14.34 5.48 -17.56
CA GLU A 155 13.36 4.76 -18.36
C GLU A 155 11.94 5.27 -18.10
N VAL A 156 11.18 5.53 -19.16
CA VAL A 156 9.79 6.02 -19.06
C VAL A 156 8.83 4.89 -19.40
N ILE A 157 8.07 4.46 -18.40
CA ILE A 157 7.13 3.35 -18.47
C ILE A 157 5.73 3.89 -18.72
N LEU A 158 5.13 3.52 -19.86
CA LEU A 158 3.80 3.92 -20.29
C LEU A 158 2.76 2.85 -19.93
N PRO A 159 1.90 3.06 -18.90
CA PRO A 159 0.77 2.20 -18.59
C PRO A 159 -0.40 2.44 -19.56
N ARG A 160 -1.56 1.80 -19.32
CA ARG A 160 -2.81 2.06 -20.05
C ARG A 160 -3.74 3.03 -19.31
N HIS A 161 -3.55 3.24 -18.02
CA HIS A 161 -4.26 4.25 -17.23
C HIS A 161 -3.33 4.93 -16.20
N GLU A 162 -3.55 6.20 -15.85
CA GLU A 162 -2.70 6.90 -14.89
C GLU A 162 -2.80 6.30 -13.49
N GLN A 163 -3.97 5.81 -13.05
CA GLN A 163 -4.10 5.05 -11.79
C GLN A 163 -3.03 3.94 -11.69
N CYS A 164 -2.79 3.24 -12.80
CA CYS A 164 -1.80 2.18 -12.88
C CYS A 164 -0.36 2.73 -12.83
N ALA A 165 -0.09 3.95 -13.34
CA ALA A 165 1.19 4.63 -13.12
C ALA A 165 1.47 4.79 -11.61
N GLY A 166 0.45 5.20 -10.85
CA GLY A 166 0.50 5.32 -9.40
C GLY A 166 0.78 3.98 -8.72
N HIS A 167 -0.05 2.97 -8.95
CA HIS A 167 0.13 1.65 -8.32
C HIS A 167 1.44 0.94 -8.76
N MET A 168 1.93 1.16 -9.98
CA MET A 168 3.29 0.75 -10.38
C MET A 168 4.37 1.47 -9.58
N ALA A 169 4.27 2.79 -9.42
CA ALA A 169 5.21 3.56 -8.60
C ALA A 169 5.19 3.13 -7.12
N GLU A 170 4.03 2.75 -6.58
CA GLU A 170 3.88 2.20 -5.24
C GLU A 170 4.54 0.81 -5.09
N GLY A 171 4.32 -0.08 -6.06
CA GLY A 171 4.97 -1.40 -6.10
C GLY A 171 6.50 -1.31 -6.24
N TYR A 172 6.96 -0.42 -7.14
CA TYR A 172 8.38 -0.06 -7.29
C TYR A 172 8.97 0.45 -5.97
N SER A 173 8.23 1.31 -5.27
CA SER A 173 8.64 1.90 -4.00
C SER A 173 8.74 0.85 -2.89
N ARG A 174 7.71 0.02 -2.71
CA ARG A 174 7.69 -1.01 -1.65
C ARG A 174 8.78 -2.07 -1.82
N ALA A 175 9.07 -2.48 -3.05
CA ALA A 175 10.13 -3.44 -3.33
C ALA A 175 11.54 -2.84 -3.12
N SER A 176 11.80 -1.64 -3.63
CA SER A 176 13.14 -1.02 -3.57
C SER A 176 13.44 -0.27 -2.27
N GLY A 177 12.43 0.31 -1.61
CA GLY A 177 12.59 1.32 -0.56
C GLY A 177 12.99 2.72 -1.06
N LYS A 178 12.92 2.99 -2.37
CA LYS A 178 13.04 4.33 -2.95
C LYS A 178 11.67 4.99 -3.11
N PRO A 179 11.58 6.31 -3.34
CA PRO A 179 10.37 6.93 -3.86
C PRO A 179 9.95 6.30 -5.19
N GLY A 180 8.65 6.03 -5.36
CA GLY A 180 8.05 5.88 -6.68
C GLY A 180 7.89 7.26 -7.33
N VAL A 181 8.10 7.37 -8.64
CA VAL A 181 7.98 8.65 -9.37
C VAL A 181 6.97 8.53 -10.50
N VAL A 182 6.00 9.44 -10.53
CA VAL A 182 4.89 9.48 -11.50
C VAL A 182 4.91 10.81 -12.25
N LEU A 183 4.66 10.78 -13.56
CA LEU A 183 4.59 11.98 -14.41
C LEU A 183 3.35 11.96 -15.30
N VAL A 184 2.37 12.84 -15.05
CA VAL A 184 1.08 12.86 -15.75
C VAL A 184 0.71 14.25 -16.27
N THR A 185 -0.25 14.30 -17.21
CA THR A 185 -0.84 15.57 -17.68
C THR A 185 -1.84 16.18 -16.70
N SER A 186 -2.26 17.41 -16.97
CA SER A 186 -3.29 18.14 -16.22
C SER A 186 -4.69 17.50 -16.32
N GLY A 187 -5.63 18.01 -15.50
CA GLY A 187 -7.03 17.62 -15.56
C GLY A 187 -7.23 16.11 -15.36
N PRO A 188 -7.75 15.37 -16.36
CA PRO A 188 -8.07 13.94 -16.22
C PRO A 188 -6.88 13.09 -15.74
N GLY A 189 -5.68 13.31 -16.31
CA GLY A 189 -4.50 12.52 -15.96
C GLY A 189 -4.04 12.72 -14.51
N ALA A 190 -4.25 13.93 -13.97
CA ALA A 190 -3.98 14.23 -12.58
C ALA A 190 -5.08 13.71 -11.64
N THR A 191 -6.36 13.80 -12.03
CA THR A 191 -7.47 13.25 -11.22
C THR A 191 -7.47 11.72 -11.15
N ASN A 192 -6.97 11.05 -12.19
CA ASN A 192 -6.80 9.59 -12.21
C ASN A 192 -5.74 9.08 -11.21
N ILE A 193 -4.91 9.97 -10.64
CA ILE A 193 -3.89 9.66 -9.63
C ILE A 193 -4.42 9.80 -8.18
N ILE A 194 -5.64 10.27 -7.97
CA ILE A 194 -6.20 10.48 -6.61
C ILE A 194 -6.34 9.18 -5.80
N THR A 195 -6.69 8.05 -6.43
CA THR A 195 -6.77 6.74 -5.73
C THR A 195 -5.38 6.24 -5.29
N PRO A 196 -4.35 6.16 -6.15
CA PRO A 196 -2.97 5.85 -5.74
C PRO A 196 -2.40 6.81 -4.69
N LEU A 197 -2.74 8.10 -4.75
CA LEU A 197 -2.37 9.05 -3.70
C LEU A 197 -3.01 8.65 -2.36
N GLN A 198 -4.31 8.33 -2.33
CA GLN A 198 -4.96 7.93 -1.09
C GLN A 198 -4.45 6.58 -0.57
N ASP A 199 -4.11 5.63 -1.45
CA ASP A 199 -3.55 4.33 -1.07
C ASP A 199 -2.15 4.51 -0.43
N ALA A 200 -1.26 5.19 -1.16
CA ALA A 200 0.08 5.54 -0.68
C ALA A 200 0.05 6.35 0.62
N LEU A 201 -0.96 7.19 0.89
CA LEU A 201 -1.11 7.88 2.17
C LEU A 201 -1.63 6.93 3.26
N SER A 202 -2.58 6.06 2.94
CA SER A 202 -3.16 5.09 3.87
C SER A 202 -2.14 4.06 4.35
N ASP A 203 -1.31 3.51 3.46
CA ASP A 203 -0.23 2.57 3.80
C ASP A 203 1.15 3.23 4.02
N GLY A 204 1.34 4.49 3.64
CA GLY A 204 2.58 5.25 3.94
C GLY A 204 3.73 4.87 3.03
N ILE A 205 3.50 4.94 1.73
CA ILE A 205 4.42 4.59 0.65
C ILE A 205 4.99 5.89 0.05
N PRO A 206 6.32 6.09 -0.05
CA PRO A 206 6.89 7.32 -0.60
C PRO A 206 6.65 7.40 -2.11
N LEU A 207 5.82 8.37 -2.52
CA LEU A 207 5.38 8.56 -3.89
C LEU A 207 5.52 10.04 -4.27
N VAL A 208 6.25 10.35 -5.34
CA VAL A 208 6.41 11.71 -5.87
C VAL A 208 5.66 11.82 -7.18
N VAL A 209 4.50 12.48 -7.15
CA VAL A 209 3.70 12.78 -8.33
C VAL A 209 4.09 14.14 -8.88
N ILE A 210 4.39 14.20 -10.17
CA ILE A 210 4.57 15.43 -10.94
C ILE A 210 3.41 15.47 -11.95
N CYS A 211 2.51 16.45 -11.82
CA CYS A 211 1.43 16.66 -12.78
C CYS A 211 1.63 17.95 -13.56
N GLY A 212 1.27 17.93 -14.84
CA GLY A 212 1.17 19.16 -15.63
C GLY A 212 -0.04 19.98 -15.21
N GLN A 213 0.02 21.28 -15.47
CA GLN A 213 -1.09 22.22 -15.33
C GLN A 213 -1.21 23.08 -16.59
N VAL A 214 -2.39 23.66 -16.81
CA VAL A 214 -2.57 24.71 -17.81
C VAL A 214 -1.61 25.90 -17.56
N SER A 215 -1.40 26.75 -18.57
CA SER A 215 -0.49 27.90 -18.44
C SER A 215 -1.00 28.89 -17.38
N THR A 216 -0.11 29.52 -16.61
CA THR A 216 -0.49 30.43 -15.51
C THR A 216 -1.44 31.56 -15.92
N THR A 217 -1.42 31.97 -17.19
CA THR A 217 -2.26 33.01 -17.78
C THR A 217 -3.73 32.63 -18.02
N VAL A 218 -4.09 31.34 -17.92
CA VAL A 218 -5.47 30.83 -18.09
C VAL A 218 -5.95 30.02 -16.88
N MET A 219 -5.24 30.12 -15.75
CA MET A 219 -5.65 29.47 -14.51
C MET A 219 -6.81 30.21 -13.84
N GLY A 220 -7.76 29.46 -13.31
CA GLY A 220 -9.00 29.97 -12.73
C GLY A 220 -10.04 30.40 -13.77
N THR A 221 -9.96 29.89 -15.01
CA THR A 221 -10.89 30.27 -16.10
C THR A 221 -11.61 29.08 -16.73
N ASP A 222 -11.75 27.96 -16.01
CA ASP A 222 -12.32 26.69 -16.48
C ASP A 222 -11.75 26.23 -17.83
N SER A 223 -10.43 26.36 -17.98
CA SER A 223 -9.73 26.15 -19.25
C SER A 223 -9.56 24.67 -19.62
N PHE A 224 -9.20 24.39 -20.88
CA PHE A 224 -9.16 23.02 -21.40
C PHE A 224 -8.15 22.13 -20.65
N GLN A 225 -8.64 21.04 -20.05
CA GLN A 225 -7.89 20.14 -19.16
C GLN A 225 -7.34 20.83 -17.90
N GLU A 226 -8.00 21.88 -17.41
CA GLU A 226 -7.77 22.43 -16.07
C GLU A 226 -8.47 21.59 -14.99
N ALA A 227 -7.86 21.53 -13.81
CA ALA A 227 -8.49 21.09 -12.56
C ALA A 227 -7.71 21.67 -11.37
N ASP A 228 -8.40 22.00 -10.27
CA ASP A 228 -7.75 22.32 -9.00
C ASP A 228 -7.20 21.05 -8.32
N ILE A 229 -6.14 20.50 -8.90
CA ILE A 229 -5.46 19.32 -8.36
C ILE A 229 -4.86 19.61 -6.98
N ILE A 230 -4.55 20.87 -6.65
CA ILE A 230 -4.07 21.26 -5.32
C ILE A 230 -5.18 21.11 -4.29
N GLY A 231 -6.40 21.57 -4.56
CA GLY A 231 -7.56 21.33 -3.71
C GLY A 231 -7.91 19.84 -3.60
N ILE A 232 -8.01 19.15 -4.75
CA ILE A 232 -8.44 17.74 -4.81
C ILE A 232 -7.43 16.79 -4.14
N SER A 233 -6.11 17.01 -4.32
CA SER A 233 -5.08 16.12 -3.75
C SER A 233 -4.65 16.46 -2.31
N LYS A 234 -5.13 17.57 -1.74
CA LYS A 234 -4.79 18.01 -0.38
C LYS A 234 -5.11 16.99 0.74
N PRO A 235 -6.25 16.28 0.74
CA PRO A 235 -6.52 15.26 1.77
C PRO A 235 -5.74 13.96 1.57
N CYS A 236 -5.33 13.63 0.34
CA CYS A 236 -4.63 12.39 0.00
C CYS A 236 -3.11 12.54 -0.22
N THR A 237 -2.52 13.70 0.13
CA THR A 237 -1.06 13.93 0.12
C THR A 237 -0.54 14.25 1.52
N LYS A 238 0.76 13.99 1.77
CA LYS A 238 1.48 14.58 2.91
C LYS A 238 1.71 16.08 2.73
N TRP A 239 1.90 16.48 1.48
CA TRP A 239 2.14 17.86 1.03
C TRP A 239 1.92 17.93 -0.49
N ASN A 240 1.35 19.05 -0.95
CA ASN A 240 1.28 19.38 -2.37
C ASN A 240 1.63 20.85 -2.60
N TYR A 241 2.09 21.17 -3.80
CA TYR A 241 2.50 22.52 -4.16
C TYR A 241 2.47 22.79 -5.66
N GLN A 242 2.02 23.99 -6.04
CA GLN A 242 1.99 24.45 -7.42
C GLN A 242 3.13 25.43 -7.70
N ILE A 243 3.94 25.11 -8.70
CA ILE A 243 5.14 25.88 -9.05
C ILE A 243 4.76 27.21 -9.68
N LYS A 244 5.20 28.32 -9.07
CA LYS A 244 4.84 29.66 -9.53
C LYS A 244 5.85 30.27 -10.51
N ASN A 245 7.07 29.76 -10.53
CA ASN A 245 8.13 30.19 -11.46
C ASN A 245 9.29 29.18 -11.51
N ILE A 246 10.09 29.26 -12.58
CA ILE A 246 11.22 28.35 -12.84
C ILE A 246 12.34 28.39 -11.78
N ARG A 247 12.57 29.51 -11.07
CA ARG A 247 13.65 29.62 -10.08
C ARG A 247 13.41 28.77 -8.83
N GLU A 248 12.17 28.40 -8.52
CA GLU A 248 11.89 27.52 -7.37
C GLU A 248 11.85 26.02 -7.70
N LEU A 249 11.86 25.61 -8.97
CA LEU A 249 11.77 24.19 -9.37
C LEU A 249 12.76 23.28 -8.64
N PRO A 250 14.09 23.54 -8.62
CA PRO A 250 15.05 22.65 -7.95
C PRO A 250 14.74 22.47 -6.46
N ARG A 251 14.42 23.57 -5.77
CA ARG A 251 14.09 23.55 -4.34
C ARG A 251 12.80 22.76 -4.08
N ARG A 252 11.75 22.95 -4.89
CA ARG A 252 10.46 22.25 -4.71
C ARG A 252 10.54 20.77 -5.01
N ILE A 253 11.41 20.35 -5.94
CA ILE A 253 11.70 18.93 -6.18
C ILE A 253 12.44 18.34 -4.98
N ASN A 254 13.47 19.03 -4.46
CA ASN A 254 14.15 18.59 -3.24
C ASN A 254 13.19 18.48 -2.03
N GLU A 255 12.33 19.47 -1.82
CA GLU A 255 11.30 19.46 -0.78
C GLU A 255 10.30 18.29 -0.98
N ALA A 256 9.88 18.00 -2.22
CA ALA A 256 8.99 16.87 -2.51
C ALA A 256 9.62 15.53 -2.11
N PHE A 257 10.86 15.25 -2.53
CA PHE A 257 11.56 14.00 -2.19
C PHE A 257 11.86 13.91 -0.69
N GLU A 258 12.27 15.01 -0.04
CA GLU A 258 12.53 15.08 1.40
C GLU A 258 11.23 14.84 2.21
N ILE A 259 10.11 15.44 1.82
CA ILE A 259 8.81 15.24 2.48
C ILE A 259 8.24 13.85 2.18
N ALA A 260 8.42 13.28 0.98
CA ALA A 260 7.94 11.94 0.67
C ALA A 260 8.56 10.88 1.59
N MET A 261 9.90 10.96 1.80
CA MET A 261 10.65 9.98 2.59
C MET A 261 10.64 10.23 4.12
N SER A 262 10.60 11.47 4.58
CA SER A 262 10.81 11.79 6.01
C SER A 262 9.61 11.46 6.93
N GLY A 263 9.91 11.08 8.18
CA GLY A 263 8.91 10.65 9.15
C GLY A 263 8.31 9.30 8.75
N ARG A 264 6.98 9.13 8.90
CA ARG A 264 6.28 8.06 8.17
C ARG A 264 6.29 8.46 6.68
N PRO A 265 6.79 7.62 5.75
CA PRO A 265 6.77 7.94 4.33
C PRO A 265 5.34 8.13 3.79
N GLY A 266 5.23 8.71 2.59
CA GLY A 266 3.93 8.90 1.94
C GLY A 266 4.00 9.77 0.69
N PRO A 267 2.84 10.03 0.07
CA PRO A 267 2.74 10.71 -1.22
C PRO A 267 2.89 12.23 -1.13
N VAL A 268 3.40 12.82 -2.19
CA VAL A 268 3.44 14.27 -2.45
C VAL A 268 3.09 14.57 -3.91
N LEU A 269 2.59 15.78 -4.17
CA LEU A 269 2.24 16.22 -5.53
C LEU A 269 2.83 17.60 -5.86
N LEU A 270 3.52 17.68 -7.01
CA LEU A 270 4.00 18.92 -7.62
C LEU A 270 3.17 19.23 -8.87
N ASP A 271 2.48 20.36 -8.86
CA ASP A 271 1.68 20.85 -9.98
C ASP A 271 2.49 21.86 -10.81
N ILE A 272 2.70 21.56 -12.10
CA ILE A 272 3.66 22.25 -12.98
C ILE A 272 2.94 22.96 -14.15
N PRO A 273 2.72 24.29 -14.09
CA PRO A 273 2.20 25.05 -15.22
C PRO A 273 3.06 24.90 -16.49
N LYS A 274 2.39 24.65 -17.61
CA LYS A 274 3.03 24.40 -18.92
C LYS A 274 4.00 25.49 -19.36
N ASP A 275 3.63 26.75 -19.12
CA ASP A 275 4.45 27.93 -19.41
C ASP A 275 5.68 28.02 -18.51
N VAL A 276 5.57 27.62 -17.23
CA VAL A 276 6.74 27.50 -16.34
C VAL A 276 7.67 26.38 -16.81
N ALA A 277 7.14 25.21 -17.20
CA ALA A 277 7.93 24.10 -17.74
C ALA A 277 8.61 24.45 -19.07
N ALA A 278 7.98 25.26 -19.93
CA ALA A 278 8.54 25.73 -21.19
C ALA A 278 9.47 26.96 -21.05
N SER A 279 9.38 27.71 -19.94
CA SER A 279 10.25 28.87 -19.71
C SER A 279 11.72 28.48 -19.52
N ILE A 280 12.63 29.44 -19.72
CA ILE A 280 14.09 29.25 -19.61
C ILE A 280 14.62 29.97 -18.37
N LEU A 281 15.49 29.30 -17.60
CA LEU A 281 16.11 29.88 -16.40
C LEU A 281 17.17 30.92 -16.79
N LYS A 282 16.92 32.21 -16.50
CA LYS A 282 17.79 33.34 -16.87
C LYS A 282 18.74 33.81 -15.75
N GLN A 283 18.60 33.29 -14.54
CA GLN A 283 19.35 33.73 -13.35
C GLN A 283 19.76 32.51 -12.53
N PRO A 284 20.92 32.53 -11.86
CA PRO A 284 21.31 31.46 -10.94
C PRO A 284 20.29 31.19 -9.83
N VAL A 285 20.46 30.07 -9.15
CA VAL A 285 19.68 29.66 -7.97
C VAL A 285 20.64 29.30 -6.83
N PRO A 286 20.25 29.40 -5.54
CA PRO A 286 21.13 29.00 -4.44
C PRO A 286 21.53 27.52 -4.57
N THR A 287 22.82 27.18 -4.41
CA THR A 287 23.34 25.78 -4.56
C THR A 287 22.60 24.78 -3.68
N GLN A 288 22.12 25.19 -2.50
CA GLN A 288 21.34 24.32 -1.61
C GLN A 288 19.99 23.87 -2.22
N ALA A 289 19.47 24.59 -3.22
CA ALA A 289 18.29 24.19 -3.99
C ALA A 289 18.59 23.12 -5.05
N THR A 290 19.84 22.96 -5.49
CA THR A 290 20.22 22.06 -6.60
C THR A 290 20.97 20.80 -6.14
N VAL A 291 21.19 20.65 -4.84
CA VAL A 291 21.85 19.50 -4.21
C VAL A 291 20.85 18.73 -3.33
N PRO A 292 20.42 17.52 -3.76
CA PRO A 292 19.58 16.63 -2.95
C PRO A 292 20.17 16.23 -1.59
N LYS A 293 19.31 16.18 -0.56
CA LYS A 293 19.63 15.63 0.76
C LYS A 293 19.37 14.11 0.80
N ILE A 294 20.16 13.31 0.08
CA ILE A 294 19.96 11.85 0.05
C ILE A 294 20.60 11.21 1.29
N GLU A 295 19.77 10.78 2.25
CA GLU A 295 20.19 9.76 3.23
C GLU A 295 20.45 8.45 2.49
N ARG A 296 21.73 8.16 2.20
CA ARG A 296 22.13 6.95 1.49
C ARG A 296 21.99 5.73 2.39
N LEU A 297 20.95 4.92 2.14
CA LEU A 297 20.85 3.57 2.68
C LEU A 297 22.10 2.74 2.32
N PRO A 298 22.71 2.01 3.26
CA PRO A 298 23.89 1.19 2.98
C PRO A 298 23.55 0.06 2.01
N THR A 299 24.46 -0.23 1.08
CA THR A 299 24.29 -1.34 0.13
C THR A 299 24.53 -2.69 0.80
N LYS A 300 23.93 -3.76 0.25
CA LYS A 300 23.92 -5.14 0.82
C LYS A 300 25.30 -5.64 1.30
N ASN A 301 26.41 -5.17 0.72
CA ASN A 301 27.77 -5.61 1.04
C ASN A 301 28.48 -4.73 2.11
N SER A 302 27.79 -3.80 2.77
CA SER A 302 28.39 -2.79 3.66
C SER A 302 27.89 -2.79 5.12
N ILE A 303 27.00 -3.71 5.49
CA ILE A 303 26.49 -3.87 6.86
C ILE A 303 27.51 -4.66 7.70
N SER A 304 28.60 -3.99 8.09
CA SER A 304 29.44 -4.45 9.20
C SER A 304 28.85 -3.96 10.52
N ILE A 305 28.89 -4.79 11.57
CA ILE A 305 28.50 -4.40 12.94
C ILE A 305 29.27 -3.14 13.41
N LYS A 306 30.51 -2.94 12.93
CA LYS A 306 31.29 -1.71 13.20
C LYS A 306 30.64 -0.42 12.66
N ASN A 307 29.90 -0.49 11.56
CA ASN A 307 29.23 0.67 10.98
C ASN A 307 27.98 1.06 11.78
N VAL A 308 27.24 0.06 12.28
CA VAL A 308 26.13 0.26 13.24
C VAL A 308 26.66 0.90 14.52
N LEU A 309 27.75 0.38 15.08
CA LEU A 309 28.40 0.94 16.28
C LEU A 309 28.88 2.39 16.08
N HIS A 310 29.36 2.77 14.88
CA HIS A 310 29.76 4.15 14.60
C HIS A 310 28.55 5.09 14.49
N HIS A 311 27.43 4.64 13.91
CA HIS A 311 26.17 5.38 13.92
C HIS A 311 25.62 5.57 15.35
N ASN A 312 25.72 4.54 16.20
CA ASN A 312 25.30 4.61 17.60
C ASN A 312 26.05 5.71 18.37
N LEU A 313 27.34 5.95 18.09
CA LEU A 313 28.12 7.01 18.75
C LEU A 313 27.61 8.41 18.39
N LEU A 314 27.32 8.69 17.12
CA LEU A 314 26.72 9.96 16.69
C LEU A 314 25.31 10.14 17.25
N GLN A 315 24.54 9.05 17.39
CA GLN A 315 23.23 9.08 18.04
C GLN A 315 23.32 9.31 19.55
N GLN A 316 24.31 8.78 20.25
CA GLN A 316 24.55 9.09 21.68
C GLN A 316 24.79 10.59 21.91
N ILE A 317 25.55 11.24 21.02
CA ILE A 317 25.78 12.70 21.05
C ILE A 317 24.47 13.47 20.76
N ALA A 318 23.59 12.96 19.91
CA ALA A 318 22.26 13.54 19.68
C ALA A 318 21.28 13.30 20.84
N LEU A 319 21.39 12.18 21.55
CA LEU A 319 20.57 11.82 22.71
C LEU A 319 20.89 12.65 23.96
N GLN A 320 22.12 13.14 24.10
CA GLN A 320 22.45 14.19 25.08
C GLN A 320 21.65 15.48 24.90
N LYS A 321 20.89 15.65 23.80
CA LYS A 321 19.96 16.77 23.57
C LYS A 321 18.48 16.39 23.69
N ARG A 322 18.12 15.15 24.06
CA ARG A 322 16.72 14.69 24.22
C ARG A 322 16.57 13.74 25.40
N GLU A 323 16.55 14.30 26.61
CA GLU A 323 16.37 13.54 27.86
C GLU A 323 15.06 12.75 27.89
N ASP A 324 13.95 13.31 27.37
CA ASP A 324 12.65 12.63 27.29
C ASP A 324 12.71 11.28 26.57
N LEU A 325 13.40 11.24 25.42
CA LEU A 325 13.55 10.02 24.62
C LEU A 325 14.40 8.99 25.36
N ARG A 326 15.48 9.42 26.01
CA ARG A 326 16.31 8.54 26.85
C ARG A 326 15.48 7.96 28.00
N ALA A 327 14.68 8.78 28.68
CA ALA A 327 13.83 8.35 29.77
C ALA A 327 12.71 7.39 29.29
N ALA A 328 12.10 7.65 28.13
CA ALA A 328 11.10 6.76 27.53
C ALA A 328 11.69 5.38 27.17
N ILE A 329 12.91 5.34 26.61
CA ILE A 329 13.63 4.10 26.30
C ILE A 329 13.99 3.35 27.60
N GLN A 330 14.43 4.05 28.65
CA GLN A 330 14.75 3.45 29.95
C GLN A 330 13.49 2.86 30.64
N ARG A 331 12.35 3.56 30.62
CA ARG A 331 11.08 3.05 31.15
C ARG A 331 10.55 1.87 30.33
N SER A 332 10.71 1.92 29.00
CA SER A 332 10.39 0.79 28.10
C SER A 332 11.18 -0.47 28.44
N ALA A 333 12.50 -0.35 28.62
CA ALA A 333 13.35 -1.47 29.02
C ALA A 333 12.94 -2.04 30.39
N GLY A 334 12.69 -1.18 31.38
CA GLY A 334 12.22 -1.60 32.70
C GLY A 334 10.92 -2.41 32.65
N LEU A 335 9.95 -2.01 31.81
CA LEU A 335 8.72 -2.76 31.58
C LEU A 335 8.97 -4.13 30.92
N ILE A 336 9.87 -4.19 29.92
CA ILE A 336 10.23 -5.44 29.22
C ILE A 336 10.87 -6.46 30.16
N ASN A 337 11.76 -5.99 31.06
CA ASN A 337 12.51 -6.85 31.96
C ASN A 337 11.62 -7.44 33.08
N ILE A 338 10.61 -6.71 33.55
CA ILE A 338 9.68 -7.21 34.58
C ILE A 338 8.55 -8.10 34.01
N ALA A 339 8.09 -7.85 32.78
CA ALA A 339 6.97 -8.56 32.16
C ALA A 339 7.16 -10.09 32.13
N LYS A 340 6.07 -10.86 32.25
CA LYS A 340 6.10 -12.34 32.27
C LYS A 340 5.55 -12.94 30.97
N LYS A 341 4.52 -12.33 30.40
CA LYS A 341 3.85 -12.68 29.14
C LYS A 341 3.96 -11.55 28.08
N PRO A 342 5.16 -11.07 27.72
CA PRO A 342 5.30 -10.04 26.70
C PRO A 342 4.96 -10.57 25.30
N ILE A 343 4.55 -9.68 24.40
CA ILE A 343 4.35 -9.95 22.98
C ILE A 343 4.84 -8.75 22.16
N ILE A 344 5.52 -9.02 21.05
CA ILE A 344 5.87 -7.99 20.06
C ILE A 344 4.77 -7.94 19.00
N TYR A 345 4.26 -6.73 18.74
CA TYR A 345 3.30 -6.40 17.69
C TYR A 345 4.01 -5.55 16.64
N ALA A 346 4.53 -6.20 15.59
CA ALA A 346 5.36 -5.57 14.56
C ALA A 346 4.55 -5.08 13.35
N GLY A 347 4.84 -3.87 12.90
CA GLY A 347 4.23 -3.24 11.74
C GLY A 347 5.24 -2.82 10.67
N GLN A 348 4.72 -2.29 9.57
CA GLN A 348 5.48 -1.81 8.41
C GLN A 348 6.62 -0.84 8.75
N GLY A 349 6.55 -0.10 9.87
CA GLY A 349 7.63 0.79 10.31
C GLY A 349 8.96 0.07 10.56
N ILE A 350 8.95 -1.22 10.91
CA ILE A 350 10.17 -2.05 10.99
C ILE A 350 10.83 -2.23 9.61
N LEU A 351 10.04 -2.25 8.52
CA LEU A 351 10.53 -2.39 7.15
C LEU A 351 11.08 -1.08 6.55
N ALA A 352 11.06 0.03 7.30
CA ALA A 352 11.59 1.32 6.84
C ALA A 352 13.10 1.28 6.60
N LYS A 353 13.86 0.58 7.46
CA LYS A 353 15.33 0.45 7.38
C LYS A 353 15.77 -1.02 7.29
N PRO A 354 16.87 -1.35 6.58
CA PRO A 354 17.40 -2.71 6.48
C PRO A 354 17.69 -3.38 7.83
N GLU A 355 18.07 -2.59 8.83
CA GLU A 355 18.45 -3.06 10.17
C GLU A 355 17.24 -3.43 11.04
N GLY A 356 16.04 -2.92 10.75
CA GLY A 356 14.84 -3.10 11.56
C GLY A 356 14.48 -4.57 11.82
N PRO A 357 14.38 -5.44 10.80
CA PRO A 357 14.14 -6.88 10.96
C PRO A 357 15.22 -7.59 11.80
N ILE A 358 16.47 -7.12 11.72
CA ILE A 358 17.60 -7.70 12.48
C ILE A 358 17.45 -7.37 13.96
N LEU A 359 17.19 -6.09 14.29
CA LEU A 359 17.00 -5.61 15.66
C LEU A 359 15.70 -6.16 16.30
N LEU A 360 14.66 -6.38 15.50
CA LEU A 360 13.45 -7.08 15.90
C LEU A 360 13.76 -8.53 16.31
N ARG A 361 14.54 -9.26 15.48
CA ARG A 361 14.95 -10.63 15.82
C ARG A 361 15.82 -10.66 17.07
N GLU A 362 16.79 -9.76 17.18
CA GLU A 362 17.67 -9.64 18.36
C GLU A 362 16.86 -9.41 19.66
N LEU A 363 15.82 -8.56 19.63
CA LEU A 363 14.94 -8.36 20.78
C LEU A 363 14.12 -9.61 21.14
N ALA A 364 13.57 -10.28 20.12
CA ALA A 364 12.79 -11.51 20.28
C ALA A 364 13.64 -12.68 20.80
N GLU A 365 14.90 -12.78 20.36
CA GLU A 365 15.90 -13.76 20.80
C GLU A 365 16.36 -13.46 22.23
N LYS A 366 16.85 -12.24 22.50
CA LYS A 366 17.45 -11.86 23.80
C LYS A 366 16.49 -11.97 24.98
N ALA A 367 15.25 -11.50 24.81
CA ALA A 367 14.24 -11.49 25.87
C ALA A 367 13.19 -12.61 25.75
N GLN A 368 13.38 -13.54 24.81
CA GLN A 368 12.50 -14.69 24.52
C GLN A 368 11.04 -14.28 24.33
N ILE A 369 10.80 -13.31 23.44
CA ILE A 369 9.48 -12.70 23.23
C ILE A 369 8.85 -13.21 21.93
N PRO A 370 7.59 -13.69 21.94
CA PRO A 370 6.85 -14.04 20.74
C PRO A 370 6.51 -12.82 19.87
N VAL A 371 6.44 -13.01 18.56
CA VAL A 371 6.27 -11.94 17.56
C VAL A 371 5.04 -12.20 16.71
N THR A 372 4.12 -11.23 16.66
CA THR A 372 3.02 -11.18 15.69
C THR A 372 3.14 -9.93 14.81
N THR A 373 2.62 -10.01 13.59
CA THR A 373 2.75 -8.99 12.55
C THR A 373 1.40 -8.44 12.09
N THR A 374 1.34 -7.17 11.69
CA THR A 374 0.27 -6.70 10.78
C THR A 374 0.45 -7.30 9.37
N LEU A 375 -0.61 -7.28 8.55
CA LEU A 375 -0.53 -7.55 7.09
C LEU A 375 0.68 -6.85 6.43
N GLN A 376 0.88 -5.55 6.70
CA GLN A 376 1.98 -4.76 6.15
C GLN A 376 3.34 -4.96 6.86
N GLY A 377 3.37 -5.78 7.92
CA GLY A 377 4.58 -6.23 8.61
C GLY A 377 5.02 -7.63 8.22
N LEU A 378 4.27 -8.35 7.37
CA LEU A 378 4.63 -9.72 6.98
C LEU A 378 6.00 -9.73 6.27
N GLY A 379 6.84 -10.69 6.67
CA GLY A 379 8.25 -10.77 6.27
C GLY A 379 9.22 -9.91 7.09
N CYS A 380 8.77 -9.11 8.07
CA CYS A 380 9.70 -8.45 9.00
C CYS A 380 10.32 -9.40 10.05
N PHE A 381 9.75 -10.60 10.21
CA PHE A 381 10.20 -11.67 11.08
C PHE A 381 10.06 -13.01 10.33
N ASP A 382 10.82 -14.03 10.71
CA ASP A 382 10.77 -15.35 10.07
C ASP A 382 9.60 -16.19 10.62
N GLU A 383 8.63 -16.52 9.78
CA GLU A 383 7.47 -17.32 10.19
C GLU A 383 7.77 -18.81 10.47
N LEU A 384 9.00 -19.27 10.24
CA LEU A 384 9.46 -20.60 10.67
C LEU A 384 10.10 -20.62 12.07
N ASP A 385 10.25 -19.47 12.73
CA ASP A 385 10.69 -19.40 14.13
C ASP A 385 9.54 -19.77 15.09
N ASP A 386 9.80 -20.60 16.11
CA ASP A 386 8.82 -21.01 17.13
C ASP A 386 8.18 -19.83 17.87
N LYS A 387 8.86 -18.69 17.96
CA LYS A 387 8.37 -17.43 18.54
C LYS A 387 7.38 -16.70 17.62
N SER A 388 7.30 -17.06 16.33
CA SER A 388 6.36 -16.44 15.40
C SER A 388 4.92 -16.86 15.68
N LEU A 389 4.02 -15.88 15.71
CA LEU A 389 2.57 -16.04 15.82
C LEU A 389 1.85 -15.78 14.47
N HIS A 390 2.61 -15.47 13.41
CA HIS A 390 2.11 -14.98 12.11
C HIS A 390 1.26 -13.70 12.27
N MET A 391 0.38 -13.42 11.30
CA MET A 391 -0.49 -12.24 11.28
C MET A 391 -1.55 -12.26 12.39
N LEU A 392 -1.80 -11.14 13.07
CA LEU A 392 -3.00 -10.93 13.90
C LEU A 392 -4.08 -10.08 13.21
N GLY A 393 -5.27 -10.04 13.81
CA GLY A 393 -6.37 -9.16 13.44
C GLY A 393 -7.62 -9.91 12.96
N MET A 394 -8.44 -9.22 12.18
CA MET A 394 -9.75 -9.69 11.70
C MET A 394 -9.68 -11.07 11.04
N HIS A 395 -8.68 -11.30 10.17
CA HIS A 395 -8.39 -12.61 9.56
C HIS A 395 -6.98 -13.12 9.93
N GLY A 396 -6.45 -12.66 11.06
CA GLY A 396 -5.23 -13.18 11.65
C GLY A 396 -5.41 -14.55 12.28
N THR A 397 -4.33 -15.13 12.80
CA THR A 397 -4.36 -16.42 13.47
C THR A 397 -5.07 -16.30 14.83
N ALA A 398 -5.87 -17.31 15.18
CA ALA A 398 -6.56 -17.33 16.46
C ALA A 398 -5.58 -17.36 17.65
N TYR A 399 -4.38 -17.94 17.47
CA TYR A 399 -3.34 -17.94 18.49
C TYR A 399 -2.62 -16.58 18.63
N ALA A 400 -2.41 -15.81 17.57
CA ALA A 400 -1.94 -14.42 17.72
C ALA A 400 -2.99 -13.54 18.42
N ASN A 401 -4.25 -13.68 18.00
CA ASN A 401 -5.38 -12.96 18.57
C ASN A 401 -5.61 -13.29 20.05
N ALA A 402 -5.49 -14.56 20.47
CA ALA A 402 -5.53 -14.95 21.87
C ALA A 402 -4.30 -14.45 22.64
N ALA A 403 -3.08 -14.63 22.10
CA ALA A 403 -1.85 -14.25 22.78
C ALA A 403 -1.77 -12.74 23.06
N ILE A 404 -2.22 -11.86 22.14
CA ILE A 404 -2.21 -10.42 22.40
C ILE A 404 -3.29 -9.97 23.40
N GLN A 405 -4.39 -10.73 23.54
CA GLN A 405 -5.41 -10.49 24.56
C GLN A 405 -4.96 -10.96 25.96
N GLU A 406 -4.15 -12.04 26.01
CA GLU A 406 -3.58 -12.63 27.22
C GLU A 406 -2.27 -11.98 27.70
N ALA A 407 -1.54 -11.27 26.83
CA ALA A 407 -0.24 -10.68 27.14
C ALA A 407 -0.30 -9.61 28.25
N ASP A 408 0.72 -9.57 29.11
CA ASP A 408 0.88 -8.51 30.13
C ASP A 408 1.64 -7.27 29.61
N LEU A 409 2.42 -7.43 28.54
CA LEU A 409 3.11 -6.32 27.87
C LEU A 409 3.01 -6.44 26.35
N VAL A 410 2.40 -5.46 25.68
CA VAL A 410 2.40 -5.33 24.22
C VAL A 410 3.48 -4.34 23.79
N ILE A 411 4.42 -4.80 22.99
CA ILE A 411 5.52 -3.99 22.43
C ILE A 411 5.16 -3.68 20.96
N ALA A 412 4.52 -2.54 20.73
CA ALA A 412 4.07 -2.12 19.39
C ALA A 412 5.21 -1.42 18.63
N LEU A 413 5.68 -2.04 17.56
CA LEU A 413 6.88 -1.64 16.81
C LEU A 413 6.51 -1.19 15.39
N GLY A 414 6.41 0.13 15.16
CA GLY A 414 6.12 0.67 13.83
C GLY A 414 4.74 0.30 13.30
N ALA A 415 3.77 0.10 14.20
CA ALA A 415 2.39 -0.29 13.91
C ALA A 415 1.40 0.80 14.36
N ARG A 416 0.28 0.95 13.65
CA ARG A 416 -0.65 2.11 13.80
C ARG A 416 -1.97 1.82 14.53
N PHE A 417 -2.11 0.65 15.16
CA PHE A 417 -3.36 0.15 15.77
C PHE A 417 -4.59 0.35 14.86
N ASP A 418 -4.58 -0.31 13.70
CA ASP A 418 -5.68 -0.27 12.75
C ASP A 418 -6.91 -1.08 13.23
N ASP A 419 -8.13 -0.72 12.82
CA ASP A 419 -9.34 -1.41 13.25
C ASP A 419 -9.40 -2.89 12.79
N ARG A 420 -8.80 -3.23 11.63
CA ARG A 420 -8.61 -4.63 11.21
C ARG A 420 -7.60 -5.37 12.09
N ALA A 421 -6.72 -4.67 12.81
CA ALA A 421 -5.72 -5.27 13.70
C ALA A 421 -6.17 -5.33 15.17
N THR A 422 -6.97 -4.37 15.64
CA THR A 422 -7.45 -4.33 17.05
C THR A 422 -8.79 -5.01 17.26
N GLY A 423 -9.64 -5.11 16.24
CA GLY A 423 -11.08 -5.23 16.48
C GLY A 423 -11.58 -4.04 17.30
N VAL A 424 -12.44 -4.28 18.28
CA VAL A 424 -12.92 -3.23 19.21
C VAL A 424 -11.78 -2.75 20.12
N ALA A 425 -11.33 -1.50 19.95
CA ALA A 425 -10.17 -0.92 20.63
C ALA A 425 -10.31 -0.86 22.17
N GLU A 426 -11.53 -0.72 22.69
CA GLU A 426 -11.85 -0.79 24.12
C GLU A 426 -11.56 -2.19 24.67
N LYS A 427 -11.90 -3.24 23.92
CA LYS A 427 -11.69 -4.66 24.27
C LYS A 427 -10.28 -5.18 23.97
N PHE A 428 -9.46 -4.43 23.22
CA PHE A 428 -8.10 -4.83 22.83
C PHE A 428 -7.11 -4.87 24.02
N ALA A 429 -6.25 -5.88 24.06
CA ALA A 429 -5.19 -6.11 25.05
C ALA A 429 -5.61 -5.88 26.52
N PRO A 430 -6.66 -6.56 27.04
CA PRO A 430 -7.20 -6.32 28.38
C PRO A 430 -6.24 -6.71 29.50
N ALA A 431 -5.45 -7.78 29.32
CA ALA A 431 -4.42 -8.19 30.28
C ALA A 431 -3.31 -7.12 30.40
N ALA A 432 -2.86 -6.56 29.27
CA ALA A 432 -1.89 -5.46 29.26
C ALA A 432 -2.44 -4.17 29.89
N LYS A 433 -3.70 -3.80 29.58
CA LYS A 433 -4.38 -2.66 30.22
C LYS A 433 -4.47 -2.81 31.75
N LYS A 434 -4.71 -4.03 32.25
CA LYS A 434 -4.65 -4.33 33.69
C LYS A 434 -3.22 -4.25 34.24
N ALA A 435 -2.25 -4.85 33.55
CA ALA A 435 -0.85 -4.82 33.97
C ALA A 435 -0.28 -3.39 34.03
N ALA A 436 -0.80 -2.46 33.22
CA ALA A 436 -0.47 -1.04 33.28
C ALA A 436 -0.96 -0.35 34.56
N SER A 437 -2.20 -0.61 35.01
CA SER A 437 -2.71 -0.03 36.28
C SER A 437 -2.03 -0.65 37.51
N GLU A 438 -1.59 -1.91 37.40
CA GLU A 438 -0.77 -2.61 38.39
C GLU A 438 0.74 -2.26 38.29
N LYS A 439 1.15 -1.47 37.28
CA LYS A 439 2.55 -1.05 36.99
C LYS A 439 3.55 -2.19 36.76
N ILE A 440 3.08 -3.35 36.31
CA ILE A 440 3.87 -4.56 36.02
C ILE A 440 3.93 -4.92 34.53
N GLY A 441 3.33 -4.11 33.67
CA GLY A 441 3.28 -4.29 32.23
C GLY A 441 2.58 -3.12 31.54
N GLY A 442 1.94 -3.36 30.40
CA GLY A 442 1.20 -2.31 29.66
C GLY A 442 1.37 -2.37 28.14
N ILE A 443 1.32 -1.20 27.50
CA ILE A 443 1.50 -1.05 26.05
C ILE A 443 2.62 -0.04 25.80
N ILE A 444 3.72 -0.48 25.18
CA ILE A 444 4.81 0.39 24.73
C ILE A 444 4.64 0.63 23.23
N HIS A 445 4.72 1.88 22.77
CA HIS A 445 4.50 2.22 21.36
C HIS A 445 5.69 2.97 20.75
N PHE A 446 6.40 2.31 19.84
CA PHE A 446 7.46 2.90 19.02
C PHE A 446 6.85 3.36 17.68
N GLU A 447 6.77 4.67 17.50
CA GLU A 447 6.08 5.32 16.37
C GLU A 447 6.78 6.64 16.03
N ILE A 448 6.90 6.92 14.73
CA ILE A 448 7.61 8.09 14.19
C ILE A 448 6.68 9.29 13.98
N GLN A 449 5.36 9.08 13.88
CA GLN A 449 4.35 10.13 13.81
C GLN A 449 3.59 10.31 15.14
N PRO A 450 3.82 11.40 15.90
CA PRO A 450 3.08 11.69 17.14
C PRO A 450 1.56 11.61 17.01
N LYS A 451 0.99 11.95 15.83
CA LYS A 451 -0.45 11.87 15.56
C LYS A 451 -1.06 10.45 15.61
N ASN A 452 -0.25 9.39 15.66
CA ASN A 452 -0.71 8.01 15.79
C ASN A 452 -0.64 7.49 17.24
N ILE A 453 0.14 8.13 18.11
CA ILE A 453 0.32 7.76 19.52
C ILE A 453 -0.94 8.19 20.28
N ASN A 454 -1.46 7.33 21.16
CA ASN A 454 -2.73 7.53 21.88
C ASN A 454 -3.98 7.78 20.99
N LYS A 455 -3.89 7.56 19.67
CA LYS A 455 -4.97 7.84 18.71
C LYS A 455 -6.13 6.83 18.75
N VAL A 456 -5.83 5.56 19.02
CA VAL A 456 -6.80 4.44 18.98
C VAL A 456 -6.77 3.64 20.28
N VAL A 457 -5.57 3.34 20.77
CA VAL A 457 -5.33 2.68 22.05
C VAL A 457 -4.48 3.59 22.92
N HIS A 458 -4.84 3.74 24.19
CA HIS A 458 -4.01 4.47 25.16
C HIS A 458 -2.77 3.64 25.51
N VAL A 459 -1.59 4.27 25.46
CA VAL A 459 -0.29 3.59 25.62
C VAL A 459 0.36 3.97 26.96
N THR A 460 1.02 3.02 27.59
CA THR A 460 1.73 3.16 28.87
C THR A 460 3.05 3.90 28.69
N GLU A 461 3.74 3.69 27.57
CA GLU A 461 4.98 4.37 27.21
C GLU A 461 5.03 4.68 25.71
N ALA A 462 5.58 5.84 25.35
CA ALA A 462 5.57 6.36 23.98
C ALA A 462 6.98 6.75 23.51
N VAL A 463 7.55 5.96 22.61
CA VAL A 463 8.95 6.11 22.16
C VAL A 463 9.00 6.73 20.77
N VAL A 464 8.92 8.05 20.73
CA VAL A 464 8.80 8.84 19.49
C VAL A 464 10.07 8.76 18.63
N GLY A 465 9.94 8.30 17.39
CA GLY A 465 11.01 8.32 16.40
C GLY A 465 11.05 7.11 15.48
N ASP A 466 12.14 6.97 14.72
CA ASP A 466 12.41 5.77 13.93
C ASP A 466 12.56 4.55 14.84
N VAL A 467 11.71 3.55 14.63
CA VAL A 467 11.68 2.34 15.46
C VAL A 467 13.00 1.58 15.42
N SER A 468 13.70 1.53 14.28
CA SER A 468 14.98 0.81 14.18
C SER A 468 16.06 1.50 15.01
N THR A 469 16.18 2.83 14.89
CA THR A 469 17.05 3.66 15.75
C THR A 469 16.72 3.45 17.23
N ASN A 470 15.44 3.53 17.61
CA ASN A 470 15.03 3.45 19.00
C ASN A 470 15.22 2.03 19.59
N LEU A 471 15.13 0.97 18.77
CA LEU A 471 15.46 -0.41 19.17
C LEU A 471 16.96 -0.62 19.44
N ALA A 472 17.84 -0.07 18.60
CA ALA A 472 19.30 -0.16 18.82
C ALA A 472 19.75 0.49 20.14
N LEU A 473 18.97 1.45 20.66
CA LEU A 473 19.18 2.12 21.94
C LEU A 473 18.51 1.39 23.13
N LEU A 474 17.46 0.61 22.86
CA LEU A 474 16.72 -0.20 23.83
C LEU A 474 17.47 -1.50 24.16
N LEU A 475 17.98 -2.20 23.15
CA LEU A 475 18.60 -3.53 23.25
C LEU A 475 19.72 -3.65 24.31
N PRO A 476 20.60 -2.65 24.53
CA PRO A 476 21.59 -2.69 25.61
C PRO A 476 21.01 -2.64 27.03
N LEU A 477 19.75 -2.20 27.19
CA LEU A 477 19.07 -2.04 28.49
C LEU A 477 18.08 -3.19 28.80
N VAL A 478 17.74 -4.00 27.80
CA VAL A 478 16.87 -5.17 27.98
C VAL A 478 17.69 -6.32 28.56
N ASP A 479 17.17 -6.98 29.60
CA ASP A 479 17.85 -8.13 30.23
C ASP A 479 17.79 -9.37 29.34
N GLU A 480 18.81 -10.23 29.44
CA GLU A 480 18.82 -11.53 28.76
C GLU A 480 17.97 -12.54 29.53
N VAL A 481 17.06 -13.22 28.82
CA VAL A 481 16.11 -14.18 29.40
C VAL A 481 16.33 -15.53 28.72
N SER A 482 16.78 -16.53 29.48
CA SER A 482 17.12 -17.85 28.90
C SER A 482 15.92 -18.63 28.37
N SER A 483 14.74 -18.48 28.99
CA SER A 483 13.47 -19.09 28.53
C SER A 483 12.26 -18.47 29.22
N ARG A 484 11.07 -18.62 28.61
CA ARG A 484 9.77 -18.28 29.21
C ARG A 484 8.81 -19.48 29.16
N PRO A 485 9.10 -20.59 29.87
CA PRO A 485 8.44 -21.89 29.64
C PRO A 485 6.92 -21.87 29.81
N ILE A 486 6.40 -21.14 30.80
CA ILE A 486 4.94 -21.00 31.02
C ILE A 486 4.26 -20.28 29.84
N TRP A 487 4.87 -19.21 29.34
CA TRP A 487 4.28 -18.39 28.27
C TRP A 487 4.42 -19.05 26.90
N MET A 488 5.60 -19.59 26.59
CA MET A 488 5.82 -20.34 25.36
C MET A 488 5.01 -21.65 25.35
N GLY A 489 4.80 -22.29 26.50
CA GLY A 489 3.89 -23.44 26.63
C GLY A 489 2.44 -23.09 26.29
N ARG A 490 1.93 -21.97 26.80
CA ARG A 490 0.59 -21.44 26.44
C ARG A 490 0.49 -21.13 24.94
N ILE A 491 1.55 -20.60 24.33
CA ILE A 491 1.59 -20.31 22.88
C ILE A 491 1.62 -21.59 22.05
N MET A 492 2.37 -22.61 22.47
CA MET A 492 2.37 -23.95 21.84
C MET A 492 0.98 -24.59 21.93
N GLU A 493 0.30 -24.52 23.09
CA GLU A 493 -1.08 -24.98 23.26
C GLU A 493 -2.04 -24.25 22.29
N LEU A 494 -1.98 -22.92 22.23
CA LEU A 494 -2.82 -22.11 21.33
C LEU A 494 -2.56 -22.44 19.84
N LYS A 495 -1.29 -22.63 19.45
CA LYS A 495 -0.91 -23.07 18.09
C LYS A 495 -1.45 -24.46 17.76
N GLN A 496 -1.34 -25.41 18.70
CA GLN A 496 -1.83 -26.79 18.53
C GLN A 496 -3.36 -26.87 18.50
N ARG A 497 -4.04 -26.00 19.26
CA ARG A 497 -5.50 -25.95 19.35
C ARG A 497 -6.17 -25.27 18.15
N PHE A 498 -5.50 -24.27 17.56
CA PHE A 498 -6.04 -23.48 16.43
C PHE A 498 -5.08 -23.36 15.23
N PRO A 499 -4.51 -24.47 14.69
CA PRO A 499 -3.62 -24.42 13.55
C PRO A 499 -4.36 -24.09 12.26
N ILE A 500 -3.69 -23.40 11.33
CA ILE A 500 -4.24 -23.03 10.02
C ILE A 500 -4.55 -24.29 9.18
N SER A 501 -3.85 -25.41 9.41
CA SER A 501 -4.11 -26.68 8.74
C SER A 501 -5.43 -27.37 9.13
N HIS A 502 -6.17 -26.87 10.14
CA HIS A 502 -7.51 -27.39 10.46
C HIS A 502 -8.60 -26.88 9.50
N PHE A 503 -8.32 -25.93 8.58
CA PHE A 503 -9.23 -25.55 7.49
C PHE A 503 -9.30 -26.62 6.38
N ASP A 504 -9.30 -27.91 6.76
CA ASP A 504 -8.98 -29.01 5.86
C ASP A 504 -10.12 -29.24 4.86
N ARG A 505 -9.83 -28.94 3.60
CA ARG A 505 -10.53 -29.37 2.38
C ARG A 505 -12.06 -29.29 2.43
N ALA A 506 -12.58 -28.18 1.92
CA ALA A 506 -13.98 -28.03 1.53
C ALA A 506 -14.52 -29.29 0.80
N PRO A 507 -15.79 -29.68 1.02
CA PRO A 507 -16.33 -30.93 0.50
C PRO A 507 -16.19 -31.02 -1.02
N ALA A 508 -15.88 -32.22 -1.52
CA ALA A 508 -15.36 -32.46 -2.87
C ALA A 508 -16.29 -32.01 -4.02
N SER A 509 -16.24 -30.72 -4.35
CA SER A 509 -16.81 -30.08 -5.55
C SER A 509 -16.18 -30.57 -6.85
N GLY A 510 -14.94 -31.06 -6.78
CA GLY A 510 -14.07 -31.36 -7.91
C GLY A 510 -13.25 -30.16 -8.40
N LEU A 511 -13.48 -28.96 -7.85
CA LEU A 511 -12.72 -27.74 -8.13
C LEU A 511 -11.47 -27.63 -7.23
N ILE A 512 -10.75 -26.52 -7.35
CA ILE A 512 -9.52 -26.26 -6.61
C ILE A 512 -9.83 -25.40 -5.39
N ASN A 513 -9.58 -25.93 -4.20
CA ASN A 513 -9.65 -25.15 -2.98
C ASN A 513 -8.61 -23.99 -3.01
N PRO A 514 -9.00 -22.73 -2.75
CA PRO A 514 -8.12 -21.58 -2.96
C PRO A 514 -6.96 -21.49 -1.95
N GLN A 515 -7.11 -22.01 -0.73
CA GLN A 515 -6.00 -22.11 0.24
C GLN A 515 -4.86 -22.97 -0.32
N VAL A 516 -5.19 -24.13 -0.90
CA VAL A 516 -4.22 -25.10 -1.46
C VAL A 516 -3.38 -24.49 -2.60
N VAL A 517 -3.90 -23.51 -3.35
CA VAL A 517 -3.15 -22.76 -4.37
C VAL A 517 -1.95 -22.04 -3.75
N VAL A 518 -2.17 -21.37 -2.62
CA VAL A 518 -1.12 -20.60 -1.91
C VAL A 518 -0.13 -21.55 -1.23
N GLU A 519 -0.61 -22.68 -0.67
CA GLU A 519 0.26 -23.67 -0.03
C GLU A 519 1.17 -24.39 -1.03
N GLU A 520 0.64 -24.84 -2.17
CA GLU A 520 1.42 -25.44 -3.27
C GLU A 520 2.45 -24.44 -3.79
N LEU A 521 2.07 -23.17 -4.00
CA LEU A 521 3.00 -22.10 -4.38
C LEU A 521 4.09 -21.86 -3.32
N SER A 522 3.71 -21.72 -2.05
CA SER A 522 4.64 -21.46 -0.93
C SER A 522 5.69 -22.56 -0.80
N ARG A 523 5.31 -23.82 -1.07
CA ARG A 523 6.24 -24.97 -1.15
C ARG A 523 7.06 -25.00 -2.44
N LEU A 524 6.47 -24.69 -3.60
CA LEU A 524 7.20 -24.68 -4.88
C LEU A 524 8.31 -23.61 -4.96
N VAL A 525 8.22 -22.55 -4.15
CA VAL A 525 9.25 -21.49 -4.04
C VAL A 525 10.11 -21.58 -2.78
N GLU A 526 9.96 -22.61 -1.94
CA GLU A 526 10.55 -22.69 -0.60
C GLU A 526 12.08 -22.49 -0.59
N SER A 527 12.79 -23.08 -1.55
CA SER A 527 14.26 -23.05 -1.65
C SER A 527 14.86 -21.75 -2.20
N TYR A 528 14.05 -20.81 -2.67
CA TYR A 528 14.48 -19.49 -3.20
C TYR A 528 13.52 -18.36 -2.79
N LYS A 529 12.86 -18.54 -1.64
CA LYS A 529 11.81 -17.68 -1.09
C LYS A 529 12.28 -16.24 -0.76
N ASP A 530 13.60 -16.02 -0.67
CA ASP A 530 14.25 -14.71 -0.58
C ASP A 530 14.24 -13.93 -1.91
N ASN A 531 14.28 -14.66 -3.03
CA ASN A 531 14.21 -14.10 -4.39
C ASN A 531 12.76 -13.90 -4.88
N VAL A 532 11.75 -14.13 -4.03
CA VAL A 532 10.33 -13.94 -4.37
C VAL A 532 9.80 -12.62 -3.81
N ILE A 533 8.89 -11.97 -4.55
CA ILE A 533 7.98 -10.94 -4.07
C ILE A 533 6.56 -11.37 -4.46
N ILE A 534 5.60 -11.19 -3.57
CA ILE A 534 4.18 -11.37 -3.83
C ILE A 534 3.47 -10.01 -3.81
N THR A 535 2.71 -9.73 -4.86
CA THR A 535 1.65 -8.71 -4.89
C THR A 535 0.28 -9.35 -4.78
N THR A 536 -0.73 -8.56 -4.43
CA THR A 536 -2.12 -9.01 -4.46
C THR A 536 -3.05 -7.89 -4.89
N GLY A 537 -4.22 -8.26 -5.43
CA GLY A 537 -5.41 -7.42 -5.34
C GLY A 537 -5.98 -7.37 -3.92
N VAL A 538 -7.29 -7.14 -3.81
CA VAL A 538 -8.02 -7.05 -2.54
C VAL A 538 -9.23 -7.98 -2.55
N GLY A 539 -9.40 -8.76 -1.48
CA GLY A 539 -10.45 -9.78 -1.36
C GLY A 539 -10.02 -10.96 -0.47
N GLN A 540 -10.66 -12.11 -0.63
CA GLN A 540 -10.26 -13.32 0.12
C GLN A 540 -8.88 -13.86 -0.32
N HIS A 541 -8.54 -13.78 -1.60
CA HIS A 541 -7.23 -14.16 -2.14
C HIS A 541 -6.05 -13.44 -1.45
N GLN A 542 -6.21 -12.16 -1.13
CA GLN A 542 -5.24 -11.35 -0.38
C GLN A 542 -4.99 -11.93 1.02
N MET A 543 -6.06 -12.38 1.68
CA MET A 543 -6.00 -12.93 3.03
C MET A 543 -5.53 -14.39 3.03
N TRP A 544 -5.93 -15.21 2.06
CA TRP A 544 -5.35 -16.55 1.87
C TRP A 544 -3.85 -16.48 1.54
N ALA A 545 -3.42 -15.52 0.73
CA ALA A 545 -2.00 -15.23 0.49
C ALA A 545 -1.28 -14.89 1.81
N ALA A 546 -1.83 -13.95 2.60
CA ALA A 546 -1.27 -13.57 3.90
C ALA A 546 -1.21 -14.73 4.91
N GLN A 547 -2.26 -15.56 4.96
CA GLN A 547 -2.38 -16.68 5.91
C GLN A 547 -1.52 -17.89 5.54
N HIS A 548 -1.55 -18.35 4.29
CA HIS A 548 -1.00 -19.66 3.88
C HIS A 548 0.41 -19.59 3.26
N TYR A 549 0.84 -18.43 2.74
CA TYR A 549 2.23 -18.25 2.36
C TYR A 549 3.08 -18.01 3.61
N ARG A 550 4.19 -18.75 3.77
CA ARG A 550 5.13 -18.48 4.87
C ARG A 550 6.03 -17.30 4.54
N TRP A 551 5.94 -16.23 5.31
CA TRP A 551 6.72 -15.01 5.13
C TRP A 551 8.04 -15.08 5.92
N ARG A 552 9.17 -14.77 5.26
CA ARG A 552 10.50 -14.95 5.87
C ARG A 552 11.48 -13.80 5.65
N TYR A 553 11.19 -12.91 4.70
CA TYR A 553 12.13 -11.91 4.22
C TYR A 553 11.45 -10.54 4.08
N PRO A 554 12.14 -9.43 4.38
CA PRO A 554 11.54 -8.11 4.39
C PRO A 554 11.17 -7.64 2.97
N ARG A 555 10.09 -6.87 2.87
CA ARG A 555 9.57 -6.28 1.61
C ARG A 555 9.20 -7.31 0.54
N THR A 556 8.87 -8.55 0.93
CA THR A 556 8.35 -9.57 -0.01
C THR A 556 6.82 -9.59 -0.12
N ILE A 557 6.08 -8.86 0.71
CA ILE A 557 4.64 -8.59 0.52
C ILE A 557 4.42 -7.15 0.04
N ILE A 558 3.61 -6.98 -1.01
CA ILE A 558 3.25 -5.70 -1.60
C ILE A 558 1.73 -5.71 -1.86
N THR A 559 0.96 -5.15 -0.94
CA THR A 559 -0.50 -5.26 -0.94
C THR A 559 -1.15 -3.97 -0.42
N SER A 560 -2.26 -3.54 -1.00
CA SER A 560 -3.07 -2.44 -0.48
C SER A 560 -3.88 -2.93 0.71
N GLY A 561 -3.57 -2.45 1.90
CA GLY A 561 -4.24 -2.83 3.16
C GLY A 561 -4.89 -1.66 3.88
N GLY A 562 -4.37 -0.44 3.71
CA GLY A 562 -4.86 0.76 4.37
C GLY A 562 -6.04 1.43 3.66
N LEU A 563 -6.15 1.29 2.34
CA LEU A 563 -7.30 1.77 1.56
C LEU A 563 -8.17 0.62 1.03
N GLY A 564 -7.56 -0.48 0.58
CA GLY A 564 -8.29 -1.63 0.04
C GLY A 564 -8.64 -1.49 -1.44
N THR A 565 -7.76 -0.88 -2.24
CA THR A 565 -7.94 -0.70 -3.69
C THR A 565 -7.87 -2.02 -4.45
N MET A 566 -9.04 -2.47 -4.94
CA MET A 566 -9.14 -3.54 -5.93
C MET A 566 -8.41 -3.13 -7.23
N GLY A 567 -7.68 -4.06 -7.85
CA GLY A 567 -6.84 -3.79 -9.03
C GLY A 567 -5.43 -3.28 -8.73
N PHE A 568 -5.02 -3.21 -7.47
CA PHE A 568 -3.66 -2.85 -7.06
C PHE A 568 -2.60 -3.88 -7.50
N GLY A 569 -2.98 -5.17 -7.56
CA GLY A 569 -2.08 -6.31 -7.80
C GLY A 569 -1.20 -6.17 -9.03
N LEU A 570 -1.77 -6.38 -10.22
CA LEU A 570 -1.07 -6.34 -11.49
C LEU A 570 -0.15 -5.12 -11.71
N PRO A 571 -0.61 -3.85 -11.53
CA PRO A 571 0.29 -2.71 -11.69
C PRO A 571 1.39 -2.68 -10.63
N SER A 572 1.11 -3.00 -9.36
CA SER A 572 2.17 -3.05 -8.34
C SER A 572 3.20 -4.16 -8.63
N ALA A 573 2.79 -5.27 -9.27
CA ALA A 573 3.67 -6.35 -9.72
C ALA A 573 4.66 -5.85 -10.79
N ILE A 574 4.14 -5.12 -11.77
CA ILE A 574 4.92 -4.53 -12.87
C ILE A 574 5.98 -3.56 -12.31
N GLY A 575 5.57 -2.68 -11.40
CA GLY A 575 6.48 -1.75 -10.72
C GLY A 575 7.54 -2.44 -9.86
N ALA A 576 7.13 -3.44 -9.05
CA ALA A 576 8.04 -4.22 -8.22
C ALA A 576 9.08 -4.97 -9.09
N LYS A 577 8.66 -5.57 -10.21
CA LYS A 577 9.54 -6.30 -11.13
C LYS A 577 10.55 -5.40 -11.85
N LEU A 578 10.18 -4.17 -12.21
CA LEU A 578 11.12 -3.15 -12.71
C LEU A 578 12.14 -2.71 -11.66
N SER A 579 11.75 -2.71 -10.38
CA SER A 579 12.65 -2.34 -9.26
C SER A 579 13.61 -3.47 -8.84
N GLN A 580 13.23 -4.72 -9.09
CA GLN A 580 13.92 -5.96 -8.70
C GLN A 580 13.89 -6.95 -9.88
N PRO A 581 14.56 -6.64 -11.02
CA PRO A 581 14.48 -7.45 -12.24
C PRO A 581 14.98 -8.89 -12.06
N GLU A 582 15.85 -9.14 -11.09
CA GLU A 582 16.36 -10.47 -10.71
C GLU A 582 15.34 -11.35 -9.95
N LYS A 583 14.32 -10.72 -9.34
CA LYS A 583 13.35 -11.43 -8.48
C LYS A 583 12.19 -12.06 -9.26
N VAL A 584 11.65 -13.15 -8.73
CA VAL A 584 10.37 -13.71 -9.16
C VAL A 584 9.27 -12.89 -8.51
N VAL A 585 8.56 -12.07 -9.29
CA VAL A 585 7.44 -11.25 -8.79
C VAL A 585 6.14 -11.91 -9.21
N ILE A 586 5.33 -12.29 -8.22
CA ILE A 586 4.11 -13.08 -8.39
C ILE A 586 2.93 -12.24 -7.93
N ASP A 587 1.96 -12.03 -8.82
CA ASP A 587 0.70 -11.40 -8.48
C ASP A 587 -0.32 -12.48 -8.14
N ILE A 588 -0.85 -12.46 -6.91
CA ILE A 588 -1.94 -13.31 -6.47
C ILE A 588 -3.20 -12.45 -6.39
N ASP A 589 -3.94 -12.40 -7.50
CA ASP A 589 -5.13 -11.59 -7.64
C ASP A 589 -6.39 -12.46 -7.66
N GLY A 590 -7.55 -11.85 -7.40
CA GLY A 590 -8.86 -12.45 -7.60
C GLY A 590 -9.53 -11.86 -8.83
N ASP A 591 -10.33 -12.66 -9.51
CA ASP A 591 -11.08 -12.30 -10.72
C ASP A 591 -11.66 -10.87 -10.72
N ALA A 592 -12.39 -10.47 -9.68
CA ALA A 592 -13.05 -9.17 -9.55
C ALA A 592 -12.07 -8.01 -9.28
N SER A 593 -10.92 -8.26 -8.64
CA SER A 593 -9.86 -7.25 -8.50
C SER A 593 -9.07 -7.11 -9.79
N PHE A 594 -8.71 -8.22 -10.42
CA PHE A 594 -7.97 -8.26 -11.68
C PHE A 594 -8.71 -7.54 -12.81
N GLN A 595 -10.05 -7.67 -12.88
CA GLN A 595 -10.88 -6.94 -13.85
C GLN A 595 -10.68 -5.41 -13.83
N MET A 596 -10.35 -4.81 -12.68
CA MET A 596 -10.22 -3.35 -12.54
C MET A 596 -9.05 -2.78 -13.37
N THR A 597 -7.96 -3.54 -13.52
CA THR A 597 -6.69 -3.06 -14.10
C THR A 597 -6.04 -4.00 -15.12
N LEU A 598 -6.71 -5.08 -15.55
CA LEU A 598 -6.19 -6.09 -16.50
C LEU A 598 -5.63 -5.54 -17.83
N MET A 599 -5.94 -4.29 -18.20
CA MET A 599 -5.33 -3.61 -19.35
C MET A 599 -3.80 -3.49 -19.23
N GLU A 600 -3.24 -3.51 -18.01
CA GLU A 600 -1.80 -3.47 -17.79
C GLU A 600 -1.07 -4.77 -18.18
N LEU A 601 -1.80 -5.85 -18.50
CA LEU A 601 -1.25 -6.98 -19.26
C LEU A 601 -0.58 -6.46 -20.56
N LYS A 602 -1.17 -5.44 -21.20
CA LYS A 602 -0.59 -4.82 -22.39
C LYS A 602 0.63 -3.94 -22.10
N THR A 603 0.89 -3.59 -20.84
CA THR A 603 2.10 -2.88 -20.42
C THR A 603 3.20 -3.89 -20.10
N ALA A 604 2.89 -4.95 -19.34
CA ALA A 604 3.80 -6.08 -19.14
C ALA A 604 4.27 -6.68 -20.48
N ALA A 605 3.36 -6.84 -21.45
CA ALA A 605 3.68 -7.32 -22.80
C ALA A 605 4.57 -6.36 -23.61
N LEU A 606 4.31 -5.05 -23.54
CA LEU A 606 5.05 -4.04 -24.33
C LEU A 606 6.52 -3.94 -23.92
N TYR A 607 6.79 -4.05 -22.62
CA TYR A 607 8.12 -3.90 -22.03
C TYR A 607 8.76 -5.26 -21.64
N ASN A 608 8.12 -6.40 -21.96
CA ASN A 608 8.51 -7.75 -21.53
C ASN A 608 8.79 -7.90 -20.02
N ILE A 609 8.01 -7.21 -19.18
CA ILE A 609 8.21 -7.18 -17.73
C ILE A 609 7.68 -8.48 -17.13
N GLY A 610 8.58 -9.43 -16.85
CA GLY A 610 8.27 -10.83 -16.51
C GLY A 610 7.59 -11.08 -15.15
N VAL A 611 6.42 -10.50 -14.93
CA VAL A 611 5.51 -10.78 -13.81
C VAL A 611 4.79 -12.13 -13.98
N LYS A 612 4.48 -12.78 -12.86
CA LYS A 612 3.81 -14.09 -12.81
C LYS A 612 2.42 -13.91 -12.21
N ILE A 613 1.38 -13.93 -13.04
CA ILE A 613 0.02 -13.55 -12.63
C ILE A 613 -0.78 -14.81 -12.33
N ILE A 614 -1.35 -14.89 -11.13
CA ILE A 614 -2.31 -15.92 -10.71
C ILE A 614 -3.64 -15.23 -10.49
N VAL A 615 -4.67 -15.65 -11.22
CA VAL A 615 -6.05 -15.22 -10.97
C VAL A 615 -6.79 -16.36 -10.28
N MET A 616 -7.16 -16.16 -9.02
CA MET A 616 -8.12 -17.02 -8.32
C MET A 616 -9.53 -16.68 -8.83
N ASN A 617 -10.13 -17.62 -9.55
CA ASN A 617 -11.35 -17.42 -10.31
C ASN A 617 -12.48 -18.28 -9.71
N ASN A 618 -13.21 -17.68 -8.77
CA ASN A 618 -14.40 -18.24 -8.11
C ASN A 618 -15.72 -17.68 -8.68
N ASP A 619 -15.64 -16.82 -9.71
CA ASP A 619 -16.75 -16.09 -10.34
C ASP A 619 -17.55 -15.21 -9.37
N GLU A 620 -16.87 -14.60 -8.39
CA GLU A 620 -17.48 -13.71 -7.40
C GLU A 620 -16.53 -12.75 -6.68
N GLN A 621 -17.09 -11.64 -6.19
CA GLN A 621 -16.51 -10.80 -5.14
C GLN A 621 -16.58 -11.53 -3.79
N GLY A 622 -15.84 -12.64 -3.62
CA GLY A 622 -16.01 -13.60 -2.52
C GLY A 622 -15.97 -13.00 -1.10
N MET A 623 -15.19 -11.94 -0.88
CA MET A 623 -15.20 -11.19 0.40
C MET A 623 -16.56 -10.53 0.67
N VAL A 624 -17.16 -9.91 -0.35
CA VAL A 624 -18.51 -9.32 -0.27
C VAL A 624 -19.55 -10.42 -0.10
N SER A 625 -19.42 -11.54 -0.82
CA SER A 625 -20.29 -12.72 -0.67
C SER A 625 -20.27 -13.27 0.76
N GLN A 626 -19.11 -13.42 1.39
CA GLN A 626 -19.00 -13.92 2.76
C GLN A 626 -19.74 -13.00 3.75
N TRP A 627 -19.60 -11.68 3.62
CA TRP A 627 -20.34 -10.74 4.46
C TRP A 627 -21.84 -10.74 4.16
N GLN A 628 -22.25 -10.89 2.88
CA GLN A 628 -23.66 -11.04 2.48
C GLN A 628 -24.29 -12.35 3.01
N SER A 629 -23.50 -13.43 3.12
CA SER A 629 -23.90 -14.67 3.77
C SER A 629 -24.09 -14.46 5.28
N MET A 630 -23.01 -14.09 5.99
CA MET A 630 -22.97 -14.03 7.46
C MET A 630 -23.91 -12.98 8.07
N PHE A 631 -24.05 -11.81 7.45
CA PHE A 631 -24.75 -10.67 8.07
C PHE A 631 -26.05 -10.26 7.35
N TYR A 632 -26.25 -10.71 6.11
CA TYR A 632 -27.41 -10.31 5.28
C TYR A 632 -28.24 -11.51 4.78
N GLN A 633 -28.22 -12.63 5.52
CA GLN A 633 -29.10 -13.79 5.29
C GLN A 633 -28.98 -14.40 3.88
N ASN A 634 -27.74 -14.54 3.38
CA ASN A 634 -27.45 -15.03 2.01
C ASN A 634 -28.09 -14.19 0.89
N ARG A 635 -28.39 -12.91 1.14
CA ARG A 635 -28.93 -11.99 0.12
C ARG A 635 -27.81 -11.44 -0.77
N PHE A 636 -27.33 -12.29 -1.67
CA PHE A 636 -26.31 -11.95 -2.65
C PHE A 636 -26.80 -10.86 -3.61
N MET A 637 -26.05 -9.76 -3.72
CA MET A 637 -26.39 -8.61 -4.58
C MET A 637 -25.13 -7.98 -5.16
N LEU A 638 -25.07 -7.87 -6.49
CA LEU A 638 -23.97 -7.28 -7.28
C LEU A 638 -22.57 -7.87 -7.00
N ASN A 639 -22.52 -9.07 -6.41
CA ASN A 639 -21.32 -9.80 -6.04
C ASN A 639 -20.79 -10.72 -7.16
N GLN A 640 -21.44 -10.77 -8.32
CA GLN A 640 -20.94 -11.44 -9.52
C GLN A 640 -20.84 -10.43 -10.67
N GLN A 641 -19.62 -10.18 -11.12
CA GLN A 641 -19.26 -9.18 -12.14
C GLN A 641 -19.30 -9.73 -13.57
N GLY A 642 -19.16 -11.06 -13.73
CA GLY A 642 -19.12 -11.75 -15.01
C GLY A 642 -17.70 -11.93 -15.56
N ASN A 643 -17.15 -13.14 -15.37
CA ASN A 643 -15.99 -13.71 -16.07
C ASN A 643 -15.81 -13.36 -17.58
N PRO A 644 -14.95 -12.44 -18.05
CA PRO A 644 -14.39 -12.57 -19.39
C PRO A 644 -13.49 -13.81 -19.45
N ASP A 645 -13.22 -14.32 -20.66
CA ASP A 645 -12.29 -15.44 -20.83
C ASP A 645 -10.83 -14.96 -20.68
N PHE A 646 -10.34 -14.91 -19.44
CA PHE A 646 -9.03 -14.33 -19.08
C PHE A 646 -7.85 -14.84 -19.92
N VAL A 647 -7.89 -16.11 -20.37
CA VAL A 647 -6.89 -16.67 -21.30
C VAL A 647 -6.90 -15.90 -22.63
N LYS A 648 -8.05 -15.76 -23.27
CA LYS A 648 -8.19 -15.03 -24.54
C LYS A 648 -7.89 -13.54 -24.39
N VAL A 649 -8.22 -12.95 -23.24
CA VAL A 649 -7.89 -11.54 -22.92
C VAL A 649 -6.37 -11.36 -22.87
N ALA A 650 -5.66 -12.23 -22.15
CA ALA A 650 -4.20 -12.20 -22.06
C ALA A 650 -3.51 -12.47 -23.40
N GLU A 651 -3.94 -13.50 -24.13
CA GLU A 651 -3.44 -13.81 -25.47
C GLU A 651 -3.63 -12.62 -26.43
N GLY A 652 -4.81 -11.98 -26.40
CA GLY A 652 -5.11 -10.78 -27.19
C GLY A 652 -4.27 -9.55 -26.84
N MET A 653 -3.73 -9.46 -25.62
CA MET A 653 -2.78 -8.43 -25.23
C MET A 653 -1.31 -8.81 -25.54
N GLY A 654 -1.03 -10.07 -25.85
CA GLY A 654 0.31 -10.60 -26.14
C GLY A 654 0.99 -11.26 -24.93
N ILE A 655 0.21 -11.71 -23.95
CA ILE A 655 0.66 -12.44 -22.76
C ILE A 655 0.33 -13.93 -22.92
N LYS A 656 1.28 -14.80 -22.59
CA LYS A 656 1.01 -16.24 -22.52
C LYS A 656 0.04 -16.51 -21.37
N ALA A 657 -1.00 -17.30 -21.60
CA ALA A 657 -1.95 -17.68 -20.57
C ALA A 657 -2.25 -19.18 -20.53
N ILE A 658 -2.65 -19.65 -19.35
CA ILE A 658 -3.03 -21.04 -19.07
C ILE A 658 -4.26 -21.02 -18.16
N ARG A 659 -5.27 -21.84 -18.43
CA ARG A 659 -6.35 -22.13 -17.48
C ARG A 659 -6.12 -23.48 -16.81
N VAL A 660 -6.35 -23.55 -15.51
CA VAL A 660 -6.30 -24.74 -14.67
C VAL A 660 -7.61 -24.85 -13.91
N SER A 661 -8.29 -25.99 -14.01
CA SER A 661 -9.65 -26.15 -13.46
C SER A 661 -9.87 -27.47 -12.71
N ARG A 662 -8.80 -28.20 -12.38
CA ARG A 662 -8.84 -29.44 -11.59
C ARG A 662 -7.63 -29.55 -10.67
N PRO A 663 -7.77 -30.13 -9.46
CA PRO A 663 -6.66 -30.32 -8.52
C PRO A 663 -5.42 -31.05 -9.07
N ASP A 664 -5.60 -32.03 -9.98
CA ASP A 664 -4.47 -32.76 -10.58
C ASP A 664 -3.57 -31.88 -11.46
N GLN A 665 -4.09 -30.76 -11.95
CA GLN A 665 -3.38 -29.83 -12.83
C GLN A 665 -2.63 -28.72 -12.08
N LEU A 666 -3.04 -28.41 -10.83
CA LEU A 666 -2.57 -27.23 -10.06
C LEU A 666 -1.04 -27.13 -9.99
N LYS A 667 -0.39 -28.21 -9.55
CA LYS A 667 1.07 -28.27 -9.38
C LYS A 667 1.84 -28.07 -10.68
N THR A 668 1.31 -28.59 -11.78
CA THR A 668 1.90 -28.45 -13.13
C THR A 668 1.69 -27.04 -13.68
N GLY A 669 0.52 -26.44 -13.44
CA GLY A 669 0.23 -25.05 -13.79
C GLY A 669 1.14 -24.06 -13.06
N LEU A 670 1.26 -24.19 -11.73
CA LEU A 670 2.15 -23.34 -10.91
C LEU A 670 3.63 -23.51 -11.29
N LYS A 671 4.10 -24.73 -11.59
CA LYS A 671 5.43 -24.94 -12.17
C LYS A 671 5.59 -24.21 -13.50
N THR A 672 4.64 -24.37 -14.43
CA THR A 672 4.72 -23.73 -15.76
C THR A 672 4.70 -22.20 -15.67
N LEU A 673 4.02 -21.63 -14.67
CA LEU A 673 4.05 -20.20 -14.35
C LEU A 673 5.46 -19.77 -13.89
N LEU A 674 6.03 -20.47 -12.91
CA LEU A 674 7.33 -20.14 -12.30
C LEU A 674 8.51 -20.34 -13.28
N GLU A 675 8.46 -21.42 -14.08
CA GLU A 675 9.53 -21.87 -14.99
C GLU A 675 9.56 -21.12 -16.34
N TYR A 676 8.49 -20.39 -16.71
CA TYR A 676 8.43 -19.63 -17.96
C TYR A 676 9.26 -18.34 -17.89
N ASP A 677 9.96 -17.97 -18.96
CA ASP A 677 10.61 -16.65 -19.09
C ASP A 677 9.68 -15.63 -19.77
N GLY A 678 9.71 -14.37 -19.32
CA GLY A 678 8.73 -13.35 -19.67
C GLY A 678 7.42 -13.41 -18.84
N PRO A 679 6.43 -12.57 -19.17
CA PRO A 679 5.18 -12.46 -18.42
C PRO A 679 4.14 -13.53 -18.79
N ILE A 680 3.44 -14.05 -17.78
CA ILE A 680 2.48 -15.16 -17.93
C ILE A 680 1.32 -15.06 -16.95
N LEU A 681 0.13 -15.46 -17.40
CA LEU A 681 -1.10 -15.55 -16.60
C LEU A 681 -1.53 -17.01 -16.39
N LEU A 682 -1.92 -17.34 -15.17
CA LEU A 682 -2.50 -18.61 -14.76
C LEU A 682 -3.89 -18.35 -14.14
N ASP A 683 -4.92 -18.66 -14.90
CA ASP A 683 -6.33 -18.58 -14.49
C ASP A 683 -6.72 -19.89 -13.78
N ILE A 684 -6.92 -19.83 -12.46
CA ILE A 684 -7.21 -21.00 -11.63
C ILE A 684 -8.67 -20.96 -11.23
N VAL A 685 -9.48 -21.88 -11.77
CA VAL A 685 -10.88 -22.03 -11.37
C VAL A 685 -10.92 -22.65 -9.98
N THR A 686 -11.32 -21.86 -8.99
CA THR A 686 -11.35 -22.24 -7.57
C THR A 686 -12.76 -22.49 -7.06
N ASP A 687 -12.87 -23.15 -5.91
CA ASP A 687 -14.13 -23.19 -5.14
C ASP A 687 -14.66 -21.77 -4.86
N ASN A 688 -15.99 -21.65 -4.85
CA ASN A 688 -16.70 -20.44 -4.47
C ASN A 688 -17.54 -20.65 -3.20
N LYS A 689 -17.99 -19.56 -2.57
CA LYS A 689 -18.64 -19.55 -1.24
C LYS A 689 -17.81 -20.22 -0.13
N VAL A 690 -16.48 -20.18 -0.26
CA VAL A 690 -15.54 -20.63 0.78
C VAL A 690 -15.41 -19.53 1.83
N ASP A 691 -15.66 -19.85 3.10
CA ASP A 691 -15.44 -18.92 4.20
C ASP A 691 -13.94 -18.67 4.42
N LEU A 692 -13.53 -17.40 4.46
CA LEU A 692 -12.23 -17.00 4.98
C LEU A 692 -12.29 -17.00 6.52
N LEU A 693 -11.55 -17.92 7.13
CA LEU A 693 -11.42 -18.08 8.57
C LEU A 693 -9.93 -18.09 8.98
N PRO A 694 -9.56 -17.75 10.24
CA PRO A 694 -10.44 -17.23 11.29
C PRO A 694 -11.07 -15.89 10.90
N MET A 695 -12.14 -15.51 11.59
CA MET A 695 -12.76 -14.19 11.44
C MET A 695 -13.13 -13.60 12.80
N VAL A 696 -12.71 -12.38 13.09
CA VAL A 696 -13.25 -11.55 14.18
C VAL A 696 -14.42 -10.73 13.61
N PRO A 697 -15.68 -10.99 14.00
CA PRO A 697 -16.82 -10.20 13.53
C PRO A 697 -16.77 -8.74 13.99
N ALA A 698 -17.51 -7.86 13.33
CA ALA A 698 -17.66 -6.47 13.78
C ALA A 698 -18.24 -6.41 15.23
N GLY A 699 -17.71 -5.53 16.07
CA GLY A 699 -18.11 -5.39 17.48
C GLY A 699 -17.52 -6.45 18.44
N LYS A 700 -16.67 -7.36 17.96
CA LYS A 700 -16.04 -8.43 18.75
C LYS A 700 -14.60 -8.10 19.16
N ALA A 701 -14.15 -8.67 20.29
CA ALA A 701 -12.75 -8.69 20.67
C ALA A 701 -11.96 -9.67 19.79
N LEU A 702 -10.63 -9.56 19.75
CA LEU A 702 -9.78 -10.50 19.02
C LEU A 702 -9.95 -11.95 19.51
N ASP A 703 -10.17 -12.16 20.82
CA ASP A 703 -10.44 -13.47 21.43
C ASP A 703 -11.90 -13.93 21.29
N GLU A 704 -12.77 -13.15 20.65
CA GLU A 704 -14.12 -13.55 20.26
C GLU A 704 -14.17 -14.01 18.77
N CYS A 705 -13.05 -14.49 18.21
CA CYS A 705 -12.98 -14.92 16.81
C CYS A 705 -13.75 -16.23 16.53
N VAL A 706 -14.38 -16.30 15.35
CA VAL A 706 -14.90 -17.52 14.74
C VAL A 706 -13.73 -18.30 14.13
N VAL A 707 -13.66 -19.59 14.45
CA VAL A 707 -12.73 -20.56 13.86
C VAL A 707 -13.52 -21.66 13.15
N TYR A 708 -12.89 -22.39 12.23
CA TYR A 708 -13.50 -23.55 11.59
C TYR A 708 -13.70 -24.69 12.59
N GLN A 709 -14.81 -25.40 12.45
CA GLN A 709 -15.11 -26.59 13.25
C GLN A 709 -15.56 -27.72 12.32
N GLU A 710 -14.88 -28.87 12.43
CA GLU A 710 -15.17 -30.03 11.59
C GLU A 710 -16.63 -30.50 11.77
N GLY A 711 -17.29 -30.81 10.66
CA GLY A 711 -18.70 -31.26 10.64
C GLY A 711 -19.74 -30.14 10.56
N LEU A 712 -19.50 -28.97 11.18
CA LEU A 712 -20.46 -27.85 11.18
C LEU A 712 -20.68 -27.25 9.77
N HIS A 713 -19.62 -27.09 8.99
CA HIS A 713 -19.69 -26.50 7.65
C HIS A 713 -20.38 -27.39 6.58
N ARG A 714 -20.83 -28.61 6.93
CA ARG A 714 -21.50 -29.53 5.96
C ARG A 714 -22.92 -29.10 5.56
N TYR A 715 -23.51 -28.09 6.20
CA TYR A 715 -24.93 -27.73 6.02
C TYR A 715 -25.19 -26.25 5.67
N GLY A 716 -24.21 -25.56 5.07
CA GLY A 716 -24.44 -24.30 4.32
C GLY A 716 -24.96 -23.09 5.11
N ASN A 717 -25.02 -23.18 6.45
CA ASN A 717 -25.44 -22.12 7.35
C ASN A 717 -24.46 -22.04 8.53
N LEU A 718 -23.64 -21.01 8.56
CA LEU A 718 -23.03 -20.54 9.80
C LEU A 718 -24.08 -19.80 10.62
N ASP A 719 -24.84 -20.52 11.45
CA ASP A 719 -25.51 -19.88 12.58
C ASP A 719 -24.41 -19.26 13.46
N LEU A 720 -24.54 -17.97 13.80
CA LEU A 720 -23.53 -17.17 14.52
C LEU A 720 -23.35 -17.59 16.00
N ARG A 721 -23.84 -18.78 16.36
CA ARG A 721 -23.64 -19.52 17.61
C ARG A 721 -22.42 -20.45 17.57
N SER A 722 -21.61 -20.42 16.51
CA SER A 722 -20.30 -21.09 16.49
C SER A 722 -19.45 -20.64 17.68
N GLN A 723 -18.74 -21.58 18.29
CA GLN A 723 -18.10 -21.34 19.59
C GLN A 723 -16.91 -20.36 19.44
N SER A 724 -17.02 -19.22 20.13
CA SER A 724 -15.89 -18.33 20.44
C SER A 724 -14.82 -19.07 21.25
N LEU A 725 -13.59 -18.52 21.29
CA LEU A 725 -12.50 -19.08 22.10
C LEU A 725 -12.89 -19.21 23.59
N ARG A 726 -13.72 -18.28 24.11
CA ARG A 726 -14.20 -18.25 25.49
C ARG A 726 -15.10 -19.43 25.85
N SER A 727 -16.03 -19.79 24.96
CA SER A 727 -16.90 -20.97 25.13
C SER A 727 -16.14 -22.30 25.21
N GLY A 728 -14.84 -22.31 24.87
CA GLY A 728 -13.94 -23.44 25.08
C GLY A 728 -13.04 -23.33 26.33
N LEU A 729 -13.32 -22.42 27.26
CA LEU A 729 -12.62 -22.29 28.56
C LEU A 729 -13.51 -22.75 29.73
N ASP A 730 -14.82 -22.50 29.67
CA ASP A 730 -15.77 -22.86 30.74
C ASP A 730 -16.21 -24.35 30.69
N GLY A 731 -15.57 -25.17 29.84
CA GLY A 731 -15.96 -26.56 29.53
C GLY A 731 -15.46 -27.66 30.48
N HIS A 732 -14.88 -27.29 31.63
CA HIS A 732 -14.39 -28.25 32.64
C HIS A 732 -14.76 -27.82 34.07
N GLN A 733 -15.99 -28.19 34.47
CA GLN A 733 -16.39 -28.48 35.85
C GLN A 733 -17.11 -29.83 35.87
#